data_AF-A0A8X6VMC9-F1
#
_entry.id   AF-A0A8X6VMC9-F1
#
_cell.length_a   1.000
_cell.length_b   1.000
_cell.length_c   1.000
_cell.angle_alpha   90.00
_cell.angle_beta   90.00
_cell.angle_gamma   90.00
#
_symmetry.space_group_name_H-M   'P 1'
#
loop_
_entity.id
_entity.type
_entity.pdbx_description
1 polymer ?
#
loop_
_entity_poly.entity_id
_entity_poly.type
_entity_poly.pdbx_seq_one_letter_code
_entity_poly.pdbx_strand_id
1 'polypeptide(L)'
;MDQKKRICTPIPKLKDSELTNELKEYGIFVSDASVNENCCLFEREPNEIHMLLGADIIGNLLIGDEVKHLKGGLVAVNTHLGWTVMGKMKMEKERHSNVLLSLHVSDNCIKDLWSLDVLGIKDPFEKKTRIELEEAAKDNFARHVTRDTDGRYVVSLPWIQGHPFLSNCRNLAERRLKNCVRSLERSKNLGKYEAVFHSWQNEDIIEEVQNVADKKNEHYLPHHPVYKDNSTTKIRPVFDGSAKEKNSSSINECLEKGPNMVELIPTIVNKFRLRKFGITADIEKAFLQIGLQEKDRPFLRFLWWENGDKEKTKIYQHKRVVFGITSSPFLLGATLEYHLKQVSGHLQLTAQKLLESFYVDNCLTSVDNAEDIERFMLESKEILSLAKFNLRGWVHTGVSEAEKGTLLEEEKKVPVLGLIWKPDKDTLSVNWEENSKINEIPVTKRKILSAVHRIFDPIGFTCPVTLEPKILLQECWKLGVSWDTELPLSISRKFERWKEHLKCLNNLEIPRCISKELSPNSDLSLHVFCDASKAAYASCVFLRTEVGGAITCQLVQARARVASIKPITIPRLELLACTIGSRLINTTKIDLRLENVPIYCWSDSVNALYWIKRKENWGTFVNNRVQEIRRLTNPEDWKHITGILNPADLPSRGCGVVELIASLWWEGPSWLNKPREEWPLSEACPDRATIDSERKRTVASTINHEPKEMDYLSEISSFKKIIRVTAWIYRFYHNLRKQRNGRDFGELITQETDAAERKVLKIVQKQSFSNDTKSLVSQMQTLVDSDGIIRIKSKIIMRKDVESIRYPIVLPSRHPIVTKLIIQKHIELLHAGVQTVMSALRENYWILKSRKTVRRVLSECIICKRFTVRPLTTLTYLRIELEKHRFLK
;
A
#
# COMPACT_ATOMS: atom_id res chain seq x y z
N MET A 1 10.92 8.26 -26.64
CA MET A 1 12.20 8.54 -25.96
C MET A 1 12.05 8.13 -24.51
N ASP A 2 12.83 7.13 -24.11
CA ASP A 2 12.70 6.36 -22.88
C ASP A 2 13.03 7.15 -21.61
N GLN A 3 12.05 7.37 -20.74
CA GLN A 3 12.30 7.72 -19.35
C GLN A 3 12.45 6.43 -18.53
N LYS A 4 13.70 6.05 -18.23
CA LYS A 4 14.05 4.96 -17.31
C LYS A 4 13.31 5.13 -15.97
N LYS A 5 12.59 4.10 -15.53
CA LYS A 5 12.04 3.99 -14.16
C LYS A 5 13.19 4.07 -13.16
N ARG A 6 13.33 5.19 -12.44
CA ARG A 6 14.21 5.29 -11.26
C ARG A 6 13.58 4.50 -10.10
N ILE A 7 14.27 3.45 -9.65
CA ILE A 7 13.85 2.53 -8.57
C ILE A 7 14.17 3.13 -7.19
N CYS A 8 15.15 4.03 -7.11
CA CYS A 8 15.67 4.59 -5.85
C CYS A 8 15.80 6.12 -5.94
N THR A 9 15.68 6.79 -4.80
CA THR A 9 15.92 8.24 -4.64
C THR A 9 17.39 8.50 -4.27
N PRO A 10 17.97 9.67 -4.63
CA PRO A 10 19.33 10.02 -4.22
C PRO A 10 19.50 9.98 -2.69
N ILE A 11 20.65 9.48 -2.23
CA ILE A 11 21.01 9.45 -0.81
C ILE A 11 21.46 10.87 -0.40
N PRO A 12 20.98 11.44 0.72
CA PRO A 12 21.43 12.74 1.19
C PRO A 12 22.92 12.70 1.57
N LYS A 13 23.72 13.62 1.03
CA LYS A 13 25.14 13.78 1.39
C LYS A 13 25.28 14.13 2.88
N LEU A 14 26.38 13.67 3.49
CA LEU A 14 26.76 14.02 4.85
C LEU A 14 27.19 15.50 4.89
N LYS A 15 26.30 16.39 5.32
CA LYS A 15 26.54 17.86 5.35
C LYS A 15 26.91 18.42 6.73
N ASP A 16 26.93 17.57 7.75
CA ASP A 16 27.19 17.98 9.13
C ASP A 16 28.69 18.19 9.36
N SER A 17 29.06 19.43 9.67
CA SER A 17 30.44 19.85 9.91
C SER A 17 31.07 19.21 11.15
N GLU A 18 30.28 18.89 12.18
CA GLU A 18 30.77 18.25 13.39
C GLU A 18 31.09 16.77 13.14
N LEU A 19 30.19 16.06 12.43
CA LEU A 19 30.39 14.66 12.04
C LEU A 19 31.56 14.47 11.07
N THR A 20 31.74 15.39 10.12
CA THR A 20 32.88 15.35 9.19
C THR A 20 34.22 15.61 9.88
N ASN A 21 34.25 16.45 10.92
CA ASN A 21 35.44 16.64 11.74
C ASN A 21 35.70 15.42 12.64
N GLU A 22 34.66 14.83 13.25
CA GLU A 22 34.79 13.61 14.04
C GLU A 22 35.29 12.41 13.20
N LEU A 23 34.80 12.26 11.97
CA LEU A 23 35.31 11.25 11.04
C LEU A 23 36.80 11.45 10.72
N LYS A 24 37.24 12.70 10.53
CA LYS A 24 38.65 13.04 10.31
C LYS A 24 39.51 12.74 11.55
N GLU A 25 39.00 12.97 12.76
CA GLU A 25 39.69 12.60 14.01
C GLU A 25 39.92 11.08 14.10
N TYR A 26 39.01 10.27 13.56
CA TYR A 26 39.17 8.82 13.44
C TYR A 26 40.01 8.37 12.23
N GLY A 27 40.54 9.30 11.42
CA GLY A 27 41.27 8.99 10.19
C GLY A 27 40.39 8.44 9.06
N ILE A 28 39.07 8.62 9.16
CA ILE A 28 38.08 8.08 8.21
C ILE A 28 37.73 9.15 7.18
N PHE A 29 37.96 8.83 5.91
CA PHE A 29 37.60 9.68 4.77
C PHE A 29 36.41 9.07 4.02
N VAL A 30 35.28 9.77 4.04
CA VAL A 30 34.08 9.38 3.30
C VAL A 30 34.02 10.17 2.00
N SER A 31 33.86 9.47 0.87
CA SER A 31 33.76 10.08 -0.48
C SER A 31 32.66 11.14 -0.58
N ASP A 32 31.61 10.99 0.22
CA ASP A 32 30.41 11.81 0.16
C ASP A 32 30.52 13.12 0.99
N ALA A 33 31.63 13.27 1.72
CA ALA A 33 31.91 14.38 2.63
C ALA A 33 32.97 15.39 2.10
N SER A 34 33.71 15.07 1.03
CA SER A 34 34.77 15.94 0.52
C SER A 34 34.21 17.15 -0.24
N VAL A 35 34.55 18.34 0.27
CA VAL A 35 34.15 19.68 -0.22
C VAL A 35 34.91 20.11 -1.50
N ASN A 36 35.80 19.28 -2.04
CA ASN A 36 36.48 19.58 -3.32
C ASN A 36 35.91 18.69 -4.44
N GLU A 37 35.18 19.32 -5.36
CA GLU A 37 34.62 18.68 -6.56
C GLU A 37 35.69 18.00 -7.45
N ASN A 38 36.98 18.33 -7.27
CA ASN A 38 38.07 17.87 -8.13
C ASN A 38 38.79 16.58 -7.66
N CYS A 39 38.38 15.90 -6.59
CA CYS A 39 39.06 14.69 -6.09
C CYS A 39 38.22 13.40 -6.14
N CYS A 40 36.98 13.45 -6.62
CA CYS A 40 36.21 12.25 -6.88
C CYS A 40 36.66 11.64 -8.21
N LEU A 41 37.41 10.53 -8.17
CA LEU A 41 37.93 9.81 -9.35
C LEU A 41 36.84 9.26 -10.31
N PHE A 42 35.56 9.52 -10.03
CA PHE A 42 34.41 9.12 -10.82
C PHE A 42 33.48 10.32 -11.06
N GLU A 43 33.89 11.25 -11.91
CA GLU A 43 32.98 12.25 -12.47
C GLU A 43 32.16 11.66 -13.61
N ARG A 44 30.86 11.46 -13.34
CA ARG A 44 29.70 11.77 -14.21
C ARG A 44 28.46 11.60 -13.33
N GLU A 45 27.91 12.72 -12.83
CA GLU A 45 26.72 12.82 -11.96
C GLU A 45 26.87 12.35 -10.48
N PRO A 46 27.20 13.24 -9.52
CA PRO A 46 27.32 12.91 -8.09
C PRO A 46 26.00 12.52 -7.39
N ASN A 47 24.89 12.42 -8.13
CA ASN A 47 23.55 12.03 -7.65
C ASN A 47 23.05 10.72 -8.29
N GLU A 48 23.89 10.03 -9.09
CA GLU A 48 23.53 8.78 -9.75
C GLU A 48 23.90 7.57 -8.87
N ILE A 49 22.94 6.66 -8.67
CA ILE A 49 23.18 5.40 -7.97
C ILE A 49 23.84 4.45 -8.97
N HIS A 50 25.14 4.20 -8.79
CA HIS A 50 25.93 3.35 -9.68
C HIS A 50 25.64 1.85 -9.51
N MET A 51 25.29 1.44 -8.29
CA MET A 51 25.08 0.03 -7.95
C MET A 51 24.05 -0.10 -6.83
N LEU A 52 23.15 -1.10 -6.95
CA LEU A 52 22.22 -1.50 -5.89
C LEU A 52 22.64 -2.88 -5.40
N LEU A 53 22.92 -2.99 -4.10
CA LEU A 53 23.27 -4.24 -3.45
C LEU A 53 22.07 -4.72 -2.63
N GLY A 54 21.74 -6.00 -2.76
CA GLY A 54 20.66 -6.61 -1.97
C GLY A 54 21.03 -6.71 -0.49
N ALA A 55 20.01 -6.67 0.38
CA ALA A 55 20.22 -6.78 1.83
C ALA A 55 20.81 -8.14 2.24
N ASP A 56 20.66 -9.17 1.40
CA ASP A 56 21.29 -10.48 1.52
C ASP A 56 22.82 -10.45 1.39
N ILE A 57 23.39 -9.43 0.77
CA ILE A 57 24.84 -9.30 0.54
C ILE A 57 25.52 -8.52 1.67
N ILE A 58 24.76 -7.75 2.48
CA ILE A 58 25.37 -6.81 3.45
C ILE A 58 26.22 -7.52 4.50
N GLY A 59 25.81 -8.71 4.94
CA GLY A 59 26.58 -9.52 5.90
C GLY A 59 27.94 -9.97 5.37
N ASN A 60 28.08 -10.13 4.05
CA ASN A 60 29.34 -10.52 3.41
C ASN A 60 30.26 -9.33 3.13
N LEU A 61 29.77 -8.09 3.27
CA LEU A 61 30.56 -6.88 3.02
C LEU A 61 31.20 -6.32 4.29
N LEU A 62 30.65 -6.63 5.47
CA LEU A 62 31.11 -6.10 6.75
C LEU A 62 32.43 -6.75 7.17
N ILE A 63 33.43 -5.92 7.48
CA ILE A 63 34.68 -6.37 8.09
C ILE A 63 34.50 -6.17 9.59
N GLY A 64 34.33 -7.27 10.32
CA GLY A 64 33.82 -7.27 11.71
C GLY A 64 34.66 -6.54 12.76
N ASP A 65 35.91 -6.19 12.43
CA ASP A 65 36.89 -5.77 13.44
C ASP A 65 37.05 -4.25 13.56
N GLU A 66 36.42 -3.45 12.69
CA GLU A 66 36.58 -2.00 12.65
C GLU A 66 35.24 -1.25 12.61
N VAL A 67 34.66 -1.07 13.80
CA VAL A 67 33.43 -0.30 14.03
C VAL A 67 33.74 0.93 14.89
N LYS A 68 33.36 2.12 14.42
CA LYS A 68 33.48 3.39 15.17
C LYS A 68 32.10 3.99 15.39
N HIS A 69 31.76 4.28 16.65
CA HIS A 69 30.52 4.95 17.01
C HIS A 69 30.70 6.46 16.94
N LEU A 70 29.85 7.14 16.16
CA LEU A 70 29.88 8.59 15.99
C LEU A 70 28.85 9.27 16.91
N LYS A 71 29.09 10.54 17.24
CA LYS A 71 28.12 11.37 17.98
C LYS A 71 26.84 11.51 17.14
N GLY A 72 25.70 11.19 17.73
CA GLY A 72 24.39 11.29 17.06
C GLY A 72 23.69 9.97 16.73
N GLY A 73 24.28 8.82 17.07
CA GLY A 73 23.67 7.50 16.85
C GLY A 73 23.97 6.91 15.46
N LEU A 74 24.96 7.46 14.78
CA LEU A 74 25.54 6.90 13.57
C LEU A 74 26.74 6.01 13.92
N VAL A 75 27.01 5.04 13.06
CA VAL A 75 28.12 4.10 13.18
C VAL A 75 28.86 4.07 11.85
N ALA A 76 30.16 4.32 11.88
CA ALA A 76 31.05 4.07 10.75
C ALA A 76 31.55 2.64 10.85
N VAL A 77 31.33 1.85 9.81
CA VAL A 77 31.76 0.46 9.73
C VAL A 77 32.66 0.31 8.52
N ASN A 78 33.79 -0.36 8.70
CA ASN A 78 34.65 -0.71 7.58
C ASN A 78 34.05 -1.88 6.80
N THR A 79 33.99 -1.75 5.49
CA THR A 79 33.48 -2.78 4.58
C THR A 79 34.52 -3.10 3.51
N HIS A 80 34.34 -4.19 2.77
CA HIS A 80 35.19 -4.47 1.60
C HIS A 80 35.17 -3.37 0.51
N LEU A 81 34.22 -2.42 0.59
CA LEU A 81 34.10 -1.25 -0.30
C LEU A 81 34.63 0.04 0.35
N GLY A 82 35.21 -0.06 1.54
CA GLY A 82 35.69 1.07 2.34
C GLY A 82 34.74 1.45 3.49
N TRP A 83 35.05 2.58 4.13
CA TRP A 83 34.29 3.08 5.27
C TRP A 83 32.89 3.52 4.89
N THR A 84 31.89 2.91 5.52
CA THR A 84 30.46 3.20 5.31
C THR A 84 29.83 3.70 6.60
N VAL A 85 29.11 4.82 6.53
CA VAL A 85 28.36 5.36 7.67
C VAL A 85 26.91 4.90 7.59
N MET A 86 26.43 4.27 8.66
CA MET A 86 25.07 3.74 8.78
C MET A 86 24.45 4.16 10.12
N GLY A 87 23.13 4.39 10.11
CA GLY A 87 22.39 4.76 11.32
C GLY A 87 21.34 5.84 11.06
N LYS A 88 20.64 6.24 12.11
CA LYS A 88 19.57 7.23 12.04
C LYS A 88 20.11 8.59 12.48
N MET A 89 20.21 9.55 11.56
CA MET A 89 20.45 10.94 11.95
C MET A 89 19.31 11.45 12.82
N LYS A 90 19.63 12.08 13.96
CA LYS A 90 18.67 12.86 14.74
C LYS A 90 18.30 14.10 13.91
N MET A 91 17.20 14.03 13.16
CA MET A 91 16.59 15.26 12.68
C MET A 91 16.12 16.04 13.91
N GLU A 92 16.59 17.27 14.08
CA GLU A 92 16.02 18.18 15.06
C GLU A 92 14.53 18.34 14.75
N LYS A 93 13.69 17.77 15.62
CA LYS A 93 12.27 18.08 15.60
C LYS A 93 12.13 19.53 16.06
N GLU A 94 11.85 20.43 15.12
CA GLU A 94 11.29 21.73 15.47
C GLU A 94 10.04 21.49 16.33
N ARG A 95 10.06 22.02 17.56
CA ARG A 95 8.92 21.97 18.48
C ARG A 95 7.81 22.86 17.94
N HIS A 96 6.76 22.26 17.40
CA HIS A 96 5.57 22.99 16.97
C HIS A 96 4.42 22.75 17.97
N SER A 97 4.13 23.75 18.79
CA SER A 97 2.96 23.76 19.66
C SER A 97 1.68 23.98 18.83
N ASN A 98 0.97 22.90 18.53
CA ASN A 98 -0.40 22.95 17.99
C ASN A 98 -1.35 22.25 18.97
N VAL A 99 -2.28 23.01 19.54
CA VAL A 99 -3.42 22.45 20.28
C VAL A 99 -4.47 22.05 19.25
N LEU A 100 -4.59 20.76 18.95
CA LEU A 100 -5.83 20.17 18.43
C LEU A 100 -5.86 18.63 18.66
N LEU A 101 -6.94 18.16 19.28
CA LEU A 101 -7.21 16.81 19.85
C LEU A 101 -6.36 16.42 21.08
N SER A 102 -6.89 16.71 22.26
CA SER A 102 -6.20 16.61 23.56
C SER A 102 -5.91 15.19 24.07
N LEU A 103 -5.76 14.16 23.24
CA LEU A 103 -5.30 12.86 23.75
C LEU A 103 -4.29 12.11 22.89
N HIS A 104 -4.17 12.28 21.57
CA HIS A 104 -3.42 11.28 20.77
C HIS A 104 -2.52 11.79 19.64
N VAL A 105 -2.26 13.10 19.56
CA VAL A 105 -1.61 13.68 18.39
C VAL A 105 -0.36 14.46 18.81
N SER A 106 0.72 13.74 19.10
CA SER A 106 2.06 14.31 19.20
C SER A 106 2.59 14.61 17.79
N ASP A 107 3.03 15.85 17.53
CA ASP A 107 3.76 16.31 16.33
C ASP A 107 3.51 15.49 15.05
N ASN A 108 2.39 15.76 14.37
CA ASN A 108 2.00 15.04 13.15
C ASN A 108 3.02 15.22 12.02
N CYS A 109 3.46 14.10 11.46
CA CYS A 109 4.05 14.06 10.12
C CYS A 109 2.94 14.20 9.06
N ILE A 110 3.28 14.64 7.85
CA ILE A 110 2.37 14.64 6.69
C ILE A 110 1.76 13.25 6.45
N LYS A 111 2.38 12.16 6.89
CA LYS A 111 1.79 10.82 6.81
C LYS A 111 0.56 10.67 7.71
N ASP A 112 0.57 11.28 8.89
CA ASP A 112 -0.53 11.20 9.85
C ASP A 112 -1.75 11.97 9.36
N LEU A 113 -1.53 13.05 8.59
CA LEU A 113 -2.57 13.78 7.86
C LEU A 113 -3.41 12.85 6.97
N TRP A 114 -2.75 12.03 6.14
CA TRP A 114 -3.45 11.06 5.28
C TRP A 114 -4.07 9.92 6.08
N SER A 115 -3.59 9.63 7.28
CA SER A 115 -4.22 8.64 8.16
C SER A 115 -5.51 9.16 8.80
N LEU A 116 -5.60 10.47 9.09
CA LEU A 116 -6.81 11.12 9.62
C LEU A 116 -7.95 11.18 8.59
N ASP A 117 -7.63 11.35 7.31
CA ASP A 117 -8.62 11.23 6.21
C ASP A 117 -9.19 9.80 6.07
N VAL A 118 -8.60 8.84 6.79
CA VAL A 118 -8.76 7.40 6.58
C VAL A 118 -9.11 6.69 7.88
N LEU A 119 -9.58 7.45 8.90
CA LEU A 119 -10.09 6.87 10.14
C LEU A 119 -11.07 5.72 9.84
N GLY A 120 -10.70 4.52 10.29
CA GLY A 120 -11.45 3.26 10.11
C GLY A 120 -11.19 2.49 8.80
N ILE A 121 -10.31 2.96 7.90
CA ILE A 121 -10.18 2.41 6.52
C ILE A 121 -8.71 2.19 6.12
N LYS A 122 -7.95 1.45 6.93
CA LYS A 122 -6.51 1.23 6.68
C LYS A 122 -6.20 0.21 5.59
N ASP A 123 -4.97 0.27 5.09
CA ASP A 123 -4.46 -0.71 4.15
C ASP A 123 -4.11 -2.04 4.86
N PRO A 124 -4.47 -3.21 4.30
CA PRO A 124 -4.18 -4.51 4.91
C PRO A 124 -2.70 -4.74 5.25
N PHE A 125 -1.76 -4.12 4.53
CA PHE A 125 -0.33 -4.30 4.77
C PHE A 125 0.18 -3.63 6.06
N GLU A 126 -0.48 -2.57 6.55
CA GLU A 126 -0.13 -1.93 7.83
C GLU A 126 -0.68 -2.69 9.05
N LYS A 127 -1.53 -3.70 8.82
CA LYS A 127 -2.34 -4.35 9.86
C LYS A 127 -1.59 -5.45 10.63
N LYS A 128 -0.70 -6.21 9.99
CA LYS A 128 -0.15 -7.45 10.58
C LYS A 128 0.79 -7.23 11.78
N THR A 129 1.84 -6.44 11.64
CA THR A 129 2.84 -6.21 12.71
C THR A 129 2.26 -5.47 13.92
N ARG A 130 1.21 -4.67 13.70
CA ARG A 130 0.57 -3.87 14.74
C ARG A 130 -0.42 -4.69 15.57
N ILE A 131 -1.18 -5.58 14.96
CA ILE A 131 -2.12 -6.46 15.66
C ILE A 131 -1.37 -7.36 16.66
N GLU A 132 -0.24 -7.93 16.26
CA GLU A 132 0.54 -8.83 17.13
C GLU A 132 1.04 -8.12 18.41
N LEU A 133 1.50 -6.87 18.29
CA LEU A 133 1.90 -6.04 19.44
C LEU A 133 0.70 -5.64 20.31
N GLU A 134 -0.44 -5.32 19.70
CA GLU A 134 -1.68 -4.98 20.41
C GLU A 134 -2.24 -6.19 21.20
N GLU A 135 -2.18 -7.40 20.63
CA GLU A 135 -2.55 -8.65 21.29
C GLU A 135 -1.63 -8.97 22.46
N ALA A 136 -0.30 -8.86 22.28
CA ALA A 136 0.66 -9.07 23.36
C ALA A 136 0.44 -8.11 24.54
N ALA A 137 0.10 -6.85 24.28
CA ALA A 137 -0.22 -5.86 25.31
C ALA A 137 -1.50 -6.22 26.08
N LYS A 138 -2.56 -6.68 25.39
CA LYS A 138 -3.81 -7.15 26.00
C LYS A 138 -3.58 -8.40 26.87
N ASP A 139 -2.77 -9.34 26.40
CA ASP A 139 -2.42 -10.54 27.15
C ASP A 139 -1.64 -10.20 28.43
N ASN A 140 -0.68 -9.30 28.33
CA ASN A 140 0.09 -8.84 29.48
C ASN A 140 -0.82 -8.15 30.51
N PHE A 141 -1.76 -7.32 30.05
CA PHE A 141 -2.77 -6.69 30.90
C PHE A 141 -3.62 -7.75 31.63
N ALA A 142 -4.18 -8.72 30.91
CA ALA A 142 -5.06 -9.75 31.48
C ALA A 142 -4.37 -10.61 32.55
N ARG A 143 -3.05 -10.83 32.45
CA ARG A 143 -2.27 -11.59 33.45
C ARG A 143 -2.02 -10.82 34.75
N HIS A 144 -1.99 -9.49 34.69
CA HIS A 144 -1.56 -8.64 35.83
C HIS A 144 -2.67 -7.78 36.42
N VAL A 145 -3.85 -7.77 35.82
CA VAL A 145 -5.01 -7.06 36.35
C VAL A 145 -5.55 -7.78 37.58
N THR A 146 -5.66 -7.05 38.69
CA THR A 146 -6.24 -7.54 39.94
C THR A 146 -7.35 -6.60 40.39
N ARG A 147 -8.15 -7.03 41.36
CA ARG A 147 -9.22 -6.20 41.94
C ARG A 147 -8.96 -6.05 43.44
N ASP A 148 -8.99 -4.82 43.93
CA ASP A 148 -8.82 -4.53 45.36
C ASP A 148 -10.11 -4.83 46.16
N THR A 149 -10.01 -4.70 47.49
CA THR A 149 -11.13 -4.97 48.42
C THR A 149 -12.31 -4.02 48.21
N ASP A 150 -12.06 -2.82 47.69
CA ASP A 150 -13.11 -1.85 47.38
C ASP A 150 -13.80 -2.18 46.05
N GLY A 151 -13.30 -3.15 45.28
CA GLY A 151 -13.84 -3.53 43.97
C GLY A 151 -13.22 -2.77 42.80
N ARG A 152 -12.16 -1.98 43.02
CA ARG A 152 -11.44 -1.22 41.99
C ARG A 152 -10.38 -2.08 41.33
N TYR A 153 -10.18 -1.91 40.02
CA TYR A 153 -9.11 -2.60 39.30
C TYR A 153 -7.75 -1.97 39.54
N VAL A 154 -6.72 -2.81 39.68
CA VAL A 154 -5.31 -2.45 39.83
C VAL A 154 -4.52 -3.06 38.68
N VAL A 155 -3.77 -2.23 37.96
CA VAL A 155 -3.09 -2.58 36.70
C VAL A 155 -1.60 -2.25 36.77
N SER A 156 -0.80 -2.89 35.91
CA SER A 156 0.62 -2.55 35.72
C SER A 156 0.79 -1.63 34.52
N LEU A 157 1.85 -0.81 34.51
CA LEU A 157 2.26 -0.09 33.30
C LEU A 157 2.79 -1.09 32.26
N PRO A 158 2.42 -0.95 30.97
CA PRO A 158 2.82 -1.89 29.93
C PRO A 158 4.24 -1.56 29.43
N TRP A 159 5.26 -1.95 30.20
CA TRP A 159 6.66 -1.74 29.85
C TRP A 159 7.07 -2.51 28.59
N ILE A 160 7.78 -1.82 27.68
CA ILE A 160 8.37 -2.46 26.49
C ILE A 160 9.55 -3.33 26.92
N GLN A 161 9.63 -4.56 26.41
CA GLN A 161 10.76 -5.43 26.69
C GLN A 161 12.06 -4.84 26.13
N GLY A 162 13.06 -4.63 27.00
CA GLY A 162 14.32 -3.98 26.60
C GLY A 162 14.17 -2.50 26.27
N HIS A 163 13.17 -1.82 26.87
CA HIS A 163 12.97 -0.38 26.70
C HIS A 163 14.26 0.41 26.95
N PRO A 164 14.43 1.57 26.28
CA PRO A 164 15.62 2.36 26.44
C PRO A 164 15.74 2.95 27.85
N PHE A 165 16.94 3.38 28.23
CA PHE A 165 17.21 3.94 29.56
C PHE A 165 16.32 5.16 29.86
N LEU A 166 15.61 5.07 30.99
CA LEU A 166 14.76 6.13 31.54
C LEU A 166 15.52 6.82 32.69
N SER A 167 15.82 8.11 32.52
CA SER A 167 16.40 8.91 33.60
C SER A 167 15.31 9.42 34.55
N ASN A 168 15.67 9.85 35.77
CA ASN A 168 14.65 10.30 36.72
C ASN A 168 13.95 11.62 36.36
N CYS A 169 14.51 12.44 35.46
CA CYS A 169 13.98 13.75 35.04
C CYS A 169 13.64 14.75 36.19
N ARG A 170 14.18 14.59 37.39
CA ARG A 170 13.83 15.44 38.55
C ARG A 170 14.15 16.93 38.31
N ASN A 171 15.34 17.21 37.80
CA ASN A 171 15.79 18.58 37.51
C ASN A 171 14.95 19.25 36.40
N LEU A 172 14.48 18.47 35.44
CA LEU A 172 13.56 18.95 34.40
C LEU A 172 12.18 19.28 34.98
N ALA A 173 11.63 18.41 35.82
CA ALA A 173 10.35 18.61 36.48
C ALA A 173 10.37 19.86 37.38
N GLU A 174 11.41 20.06 38.18
CA GLU A 174 11.55 21.24 39.05
C GLU A 174 11.65 22.55 38.24
N ARG A 175 12.43 22.56 37.14
CA ARG A 175 12.53 23.73 36.26
C ARG A 175 11.18 24.11 35.65
N ARG A 176 10.38 23.13 35.24
CA ARG A 176 9.04 23.37 34.69
C ARG A 176 8.05 23.78 35.78
N LEU A 177 8.14 23.21 36.97
CA LEU A 177 7.33 23.60 38.12
C LEU A 177 7.55 25.07 38.48
N LYS A 178 8.80 25.55 38.49
CA LYS A 178 9.12 26.98 38.73
C LYS A 178 8.36 27.91 37.78
N ASN A 179 8.29 27.55 36.49
CA ASN A 179 7.56 28.34 35.51
C ASN A 179 6.04 28.20 35.68
N CYS A 180 5.55 27.01 36.03
CA CYS A 180 4.15 26.74 36.31
C CYS A 180 3.64 27.57 37.50
N VAL A 181 4.36 27.56 38.64
CA VAL A 181 4.01 28.34 39.84
C VAL A 181 3.95 29.82 39.52
N ARG A 182 4.98 30.37 38.87
CA ARG A 182 4.99 31.78 38.42
C ARG A 182 3.80 32.14 37.54
N SER A 183 3.40 31.22 36.65
CA SER A 183 2.22 31.42 35.80
C SER A 183 0.93 31.40 36.60
N LEU A 184 0.80 30.49 37.56
CA LEU A 184 -0.37 30.34 38.43
C LEU A 184 -0.55 31.52 39.39
N GLU A 185 0.54 32.06 39.92
CA GLU A 185 0.56 33.28 40.74
C GLU A 185 0.06 34.48 39.93
N ARG A 186 0.59 34.67 38.72
CA ARG A 186 0.16 35.74 37.80
C ARG A 186 -1.31 35.64 37.45
N SER A 187 -1.82 34.43 37.24
CA SER A 187 -3.24 34.20 36.93
C SER A 187 -4.13 34.09 38.17
N LYS A 188 -3.59 34.28 39.39
CA LYS A 188 -4.31 34.13 40.68
C LYS A 188 -5.03 32.78 40.84
N ASN A 189 -4.47 31.71 40.28
CA ASN A 189 -5.06 30.36 40.31
C ASN A 189 -4.26 29.37 41.16
N LEU A 190 -3.18 29.82 41.84
CA LEU A 190 -2.31 28.95 42.64
C LEU A 190 -3.08 28.11 43.68
N GLY A 191 -3.87 28.77 44.54
CA GLY A 191 -4.65 28.07 45.58
C GLY A 191 -5.73 27.12 45.01
N LYS A 192 -6.34 27.48 43.87
CA LYS A 192 -7.31 26.59 43.19
C LYS A 192 -6.63 25.35 42.62
N TYR A 193 -5.39 25.47 42.15
CA TYR A 193 -4.62 24.35 41.64
C TYR A 193 -4.12 23.44 42.77
N GLU A 194 -3.63 24.04 43.86
CA GLU A 194 -3.23 23.32 45.07
C GLU A 194 -4.37 22.53 45.72
N ALA A 195 -5.58 23.12 45.76
CA ALA A 195 -6.78 22.44 46.24
C ALA A 195 -7.08 21.13 45.49
N VAL A 196 -6.69 21.01 44.20
CA VAL A 196 -6.83 19.77 43.44
C VAL A 196 -5.93 18.66 44.02
N PHE A 197 -4.69 18.99 44.40
CA PHE A 197 -3.78 18.01 44.98
C PHE A 197 -4.22 17.58 46.39
N HIS A 198 -4.76 18.51 47.20
CA HIS A 198 -5.37 18.14 48.48
C HIS A 198 -6.58 17.22 48.31
N SER A 199 -7.46 17.51 47.35
CA SER A 199 -8.57 16.61 46.99
C SER A 199 -8.06 15.23 46.54
N TRP A 200 -7.01 15.18 45.72
CA TRP A 200 -6.43 13.91 45.26
C TRP A 200 -5.79 13.11 46.40
N GLN A 201 -5.19 13.78 47.40
CA GLN A 201 -4.64 13.12 48.57
C GLN A 201 -5.75 12.56 49.46
N ASN A 202 -6.84 13.32 49.68
CA ASN A 202 -8.00 12.87 50.44
C ASN A 202 -8.74 11.71 49.77
N GLU A 203 -8.77 11.67 48.43
CA GLU A 203 -9.36 10.59 47.63
C GLU A 203 -8.43 9.38 47.43
N ASP A 204 -7.25 9.37 48.06
CA ASP A 204 -6.23 8.33 47.93
C ASP A 204 -5.79 8.07 46.47
N ILE A 205 -5.76 9.15 45.68
CA ILE A 205 -5.29 9.17 44.29
C ILE A 205 -3.76 9.36 44.24
N ILE A 206 -3.24 10.16 45.17
CA ILE A 206 -1.81 10.44 45.35
C ILE A 206 -1.42 10.23 46.80
N GLU A 207 -0.15 9.91 47.04
CA GLU A 207 0.43 9.82 48.38
C GLU A 207 1.74 10.62 48.46
N GLU A 208 1.99 11.22 49.62
CA GLU A 208 3.24 11.94 49.89
C GLU A 208 4.37 10.94 50.17
N VAL A 209 5.49 11.09 49.48
CA VAL A 209 6.66 10.22 49.62
C VAL A 209 7.58 10.78 50.71
N GLN A 210 7.63 10.12 51.87
CA GLN A 210 8.46 10.58 52.99
C GLN A 210 9.91 10.08 52.95
N ASN A 211 10.18 8.92 52.32
CA ASN A 211 11.54 8.34 52.22
C ASN A 211 11.90 8.03 50.75
N VAL A 212 12.90 8.74 50.20
CA VAL A 212 13.46 8.46 48.87
C VAL A 212 14.57 7.41 49.02
N ALA A 213 14.19 6.15 49.27
CA ALA A 213 15.14 5.09 49.59
C ALA A 213 15.99 4.62 48.40
N ASP A 214 15.50 4.77 47.16
CA ASP A 214 16.17 4.18 45.98
C ASP A 214 16.12 5.12 44.76
N LYS A 215 17.25 5.80 44.47
CA LYS A 215 17.35 6.81 43.39
C LYS A 215 17.41 6.20 41.98
N LYS A 216 17.50 4.86 41.86
CA LYS A 216 17.73 4.17 40.57
C LYS A 216 16.45 3.81 39.82
N ASN A 217 15.30 3.71 40.49
CA ASN A 217 14.02 3.27 39.90
C ASN A 217 12.89 4.27 40.17
N GLU A 218 13.12 5.54 39.84
CA GLU A 218 12.12 6.61 40.00
C GLU A 218 12.12 7.55 38.80
N HIS A 219 10.97 8.13 38.49
CA HIS A 219 10.82 9.12 37.42
C HIS A 219 9.84 10.22 37.83
N TYR A 220 10.21 11.46 37.54
CA TYR A 220 9.46 12.67 37.89
C TYR A 220 8.82 13.29 36.64
N LEU A 221 7.50 13.39 36.68
CA LEU A 221 6.69 14.00 35.65
C LEU A 221 6.54 15.52 35.87
N PRO A 222 6.90 16.35 34.88
CA PRO A 222 6.46 17.73 34.88
C PRO A 222 4.95 17.82 34.67
N HIS A 223 4.32 18.83 35.24
CA HIS A 223 2.89 19.08 35.06
C HIS A 223 2.57 20.56 34.84
N HIS A 224 1.37 20.81 34.32
CA HIS A 224 0.82 22.15 34.10
C HIS A 224 -0.71 22.14 34.22
N PRO A 225 -1.34 23.29 34.52
CA PRO A 225 -2.79 23.40 34.56
C PRO A 225 -3.38 23.46 33.14
N VAL A 226 -4.47 22.73 32.92
CA VAL A 226 -5.38 22.92 31.78
C VAL A 226 -6.72 23.39 32.31
N TYR A 227 -7.20 24.50 31.75
CA TYR A 227 -8.47 25.12 32.14
C TYR A 227 -9.59 24.63 31.22
N LYS A 228 -10.73 24.28 31.81
CA LYS A 228 -11.97 23.96 31.08
C LYS A 228 -13.11 24.78 31.65
N ASP A 229 -13.55 25.78 30.90
CA ASP A 229 -14.57 26.73 31.37
C ASP A 229 -15.96 26.09 31.51
N ASN A 230 -16.24 25.01 30.76
CA ASN A 230 -17.51 24.26 30.78
C ASN A 230 -17.39 22.88 31.47
N SER A 231 -16.58 22.74 32.52
CA SER A 231 -16.43 21.48 33.26
C SER A 231 -16.60 21.67 34.77
N THR A 232 -17.15 20.65 35.43
CA THR A 232 -17.21 20.55 36.90
C THR A 232 -15.83 20.64 37.54
N THR A 233 -14.77 20.20 36.85
CA THR A 233 -13.38 20.39 37.27
C THR A 233 -12.72 21.48 36.41
N LYS A 234 -12.79 22.73 36.88
CA LYS A 234 -12.32 23.91 36.14
C LYS A 234 -10.82 23.91 35.83
N ILE A 235 -10.01 23.28 36.69
CA ILE A 235 -8.55 23.16 36.51
C ILE A 235 -8.15 21.69 36.61
N ARG A 236 -7.43 21.18 35.61
CA ARG A 236 -6.93 19.80 35.59
C ARG A 236 -5.39 19.80 35.50
N PRO A 237 -4.68 19.16 36.43
CA PRO A 237 -3.25 18.89 36.28
C PRO A 237 -3.03 17.91 35.13
N VAL A 238 -2.22 18.30 34.15
CA VAL A 238 -1.79 17.43 33.04
C VAL A 238 -0.29 17.21 33.12
N PHE A 239 0.10 15.94 33.13
CA PHE A 239 1.49 15.51 33.22
C PHE A 239 2.10 15.32 31.82
N ASP A 240 3.38 15.66 31.67
CA ASP A 240 4.10 15.48 30.40
C ASP A 240 4.97 14.21 30.45
N GLY A 241 4.38 13.08 30.07
CA GLY A 241 5.10 11.80 29.93
C GLY A 241 6.05 11.74 28.74
N SER A 242 6.08 12.77 27.89
CA SER A 242 6.98 12.89 26.74
C SER A 242 8.20 13.76 27.06
N ALA A 243 8.25 14.38 28.24
CA ALA A 243 9.39 15.13 28.72
C ALA A 243 10.61 14.21 28.90
N LYS A 244 11.79 14.69 28.48
CA LYS A 244 13.06 13.98 28.62
C LYS A 244 14.23 14.93 28.68
N GLU A 245 15.30 14.49 29.33
CA GLU A 245 16.59 15.18 29.38
C GLU A 245 17.50 14.77 28.20
N LYS A 246 18.58 15.52 27.99
CA LYS A 246 19.53 15.25 26.90
C LYS A 246 20.11 13.84 27.08
N ASN A 247 20.05 13.03 26.03
CA ASN A 247 20.50 11.61 26.01
C ASN A 247 19.69 10.63 26.91
N SER A 248 18.45 10.96 27.27
CA SER A 248 17.51 10.04 27.93
C SER A 248 16.28 9.79 27.06
N SER A 249 15.51 8.75 27.41
CA SER A 249 14.19 8.49 26.82
C SER A 249 13.09 9.04 27.70
N SER A 250 11.93 9.34 27.13
CA SER A 250 10.75 9.69 27.93
C SER A 250 10.03 8.43 28.42
N ILE A 251 9.23 8.54 29.48
CA ILE A 251 8.43 7.39 29.96
C ILE A 251 7.47 6.88 28.88
N ASN A 252 6.93 7.76 28.04
CA ASN A 252 6.11 7.38 26.89
C ASN A 252 6.86 6.60 25.80
N GLU A 253 8.19 6.75 25.70
CA GLU A 253 9.03 5.94 24.80
C GLU A 253 9.36 4.56 25.40
N CYS A 254 9.14 4.37 26.70
CA CYS A 254 9.40 3.10 27.41
C CYS A 254 8.15 2.24 27.61
N LEU A 255 6.97 2.76 27.31
CA LEU A 255 5.68 2.10 27.49
C LEU A 255 5.00 1.81 26.16
N GLU A 256 4.33 0.67 26.08
CA GLU A 256 3.48 0.37 24.93
C GLU A 256 2.22 1.22 24.94
N LYS A 257 1.96 1.89 23.81
CA LYS A 257 0.79 2.76 23.64
C LYS A 257 -0.53 1.99 23.63
N GLY A 258 -0.51 0.73 23.19
CA GLY A 258 -1.70 -0.07 22.94
C GLY A 258 -2.45 0.35 21.66
N PRO A 259 -3.67 -0.19 21.45
CA PRO A 259 -4.44 0.01 20.22
C PRO A 259 -4.89 1.47 20.03
N ASN A 260 -4.99 1.90 18.76
CA ASN A 260 -5.42 3.27 18.46
C ASN A 260 -6.92 3.43 18.59
N MET A 261 -7.36 4.00 19.71
CA MET A 261 -8.77 4.25 19.98
C MET A 261 -9.41 5.22 18.98
N VAL A 262 -8.66 6.16 18.39
CA VAL A 262 -9.20 7.20 17.47
C VAL A 262 -9.89 6.58 16.25
N GLU A 263 -9.47 5.40 15.82
CA GLU A 263 -10.08 4.67 14.70
C GLU A 263 -11.51 4.18 15.00
N LEU A 264 -11.89 4.11 16.28
CA LEU A 264 -13.23 3.71 16.73
C LEU A 264 -14.25 4.86 16.69
N ILE A 265 -13.81 6.12 16.55
CA ILE A 265 -14.72 7.28 16.58
C ILE A 265 -15.83 7.15 15.53
N PRO A 266 -15.55 6.88 14.24
CA PRO A 266 -16.61 6.78 13.23
C PRO A 266 -17.60 5.65 13.56
N THR A 267 -17.11 4.51 14.04
CA THR A 267 -17.91 3.35 14.45
C THR A 267 -18.88 3.72 15.58
N ILE A 268 -18.38 4.33 16.65
CA ILE A 268 -19.18 4.69 17.83
C ILE A 268 -20.20 5.78 17.47
N VAL A 269 -19.82 6.77 16.65
CA VAL A 269 -20.75 7.79 16.16
C VAL A 269 -21.85 7.14 15.30
N ASN A 270 -21.52 6.21 14.41
CA ASN A 270 -22.55 5.54 13.59
C ASN A 270 -23.47 4.65 14.42
N LYS A 271 -22.97 3.98 15.47
CA LYS A 271 -23.81 3.25 16.45
C LYS A 271 -24.71 4.18 17.23
N PHE A 272 -24.18 5.33 17.66
CA PHE A 272 -24.96 6.39 18.29
C PHE A 272 -26.05 6.94 17.37
N ARG A 273 -25.82 6.95 16.06
CA ARG A 273 -26.76 7.42 15.05
C ARG A 273 -27.80 6.37 14.62
N LEU A 274 -27.61 5.09 14.96
CA LEU A 274 -28.39 4.01 14.37
C LEU A 274 -29.86 3.99 14.80
N ARG A 275 -30.15 4.11 16.11
CA ARG A 275 -31.50 3.94 16.68
C ARG A 275 -32.19 5.25 17.04
N LYS A 276 -33.48 5.18 17.34
CA LYS A 276 -34.40 6.31 17.52
C LYS A 276 -34.03 7.28 18.64
N PHE A 277 -33.55 6.80 19.78
CA PHE A 277 -33.18 7.64 20.92
C PHE A 277 -31.68 7.53 21.17
N GLY A 278 -30.95 8.65 21.06
CA GLY A 278 -29.55 8.74 21.44
C GLY A 278 -29.40 8.92 22.95
N ILE A 279 -28.33 8.36 23.53
CA ILE A 279 -27.97 8.49 24.95
C ILE A 279 -26.47 8.77 25.05
N THR A 280 -26.08 9.73 25.88
CA THR A 280 -24.69 10.06 26.20
C THR A 280 -24.47 10.12 27.70
N ALA A 281 -23.30 9.68 28.17
CA ALA A 281 -22.84 9.81 29.56
C ALA A 281 -21.31 9.89 29.64
N ASP A 282 -20.77 10.38 30.75
CA ASP A 282 -19.34 10.40 31.06
C ASP A 282 -18.99 9.57 32.30
N ILE A 283 -17.84 8.90 32.27
CA ILE A 283 -17.26 8.28 33.47
C ILE A 283 -16.53 9.36 34.28
N GLU A 284 -16.93 9.51 35.52
CA GLU A 284 -16.29 10.43 36.45
C GLU A 284 -14.83 10.06 36.73
N LYS A 285 -13.90 10.97 36.38
CA LYS A 285 -12.46 10.83 36.62
C LYS A 285 -11.92 9.47 36.16
N ALA A 286 -12.36 8.98 35.00
CA ALA A 286 -12.18 7.60 34.52
C ALA A 286 -10.79 6.98 34.77
N PHE A 287 -9.70 7.64 34.36
CA PHE A 287 -8.34 7.13 34.59
C PHE A 287 -7.99 6.99 36.08
N LEU A 288 -8.42 7.96 36.89
CA LEU A 288 -8.14 7.99 38.33
C LEU A 288 -8.94 6.91 39.09
N GLN A 289 -9.93 6.29 38.46
CA GLN A 289 -10.61 5.12 39.01
C GLN A 289 -9.81 3.84 38.87
N ILE A 290 -8.66 3.83 38.16
CA ILE A 290 -7.85 2.62 37.99
C ILE A 290 -6.61 2.73 38.87
N GLY A 291 -6.41 1.76 39.76
CA GLY A 291 -5.23 1.62 40.60
C GLY A 291 -3.98 1.21 39.82
N LEU A 292 -2.82 1.60 40.32
CA LEU A 292 -1.51 1.16 39.84
C LEU A 292 -0.84 0.23 40.85
N GLN A 293 -0.22 -0.82 40.33
CA GLN A 293 0.65 -1.70 41.09
C GLN A 293 1.78 -0.91 41.75
N GLU A 294 2.14 -1.29 42.98
CA GLU A 294 3.09 -0.54 43.82
C GLU A 294 4.46 -0.34 43.15
N LYS A 295 4.93 -1.35 42.40
CA LYS A 295 6.19 -1.30 41.65
C LYS A 295 6.25 -0.19 40.59
N ASP A 296 5.09 0.23 40.06
CA ASP A 296 5.03 1.20 38.95
C ASP A 296 4.83 2.65 39.44
N ARG A 297 4.33 2.85 40.67
CA ARG A 297 4.07 4.18 41.24
C ARG A 297 5.30 5.10 41.28
N PRO A 298 6.53 4.64 41.59
CA PRO A 298 7.72 5.49 41.60
C PRO A 298 8.04 6.16 40.26
N PHE A 299 7.54 5.63 39.14
CA PHE A 299 7.77 6.19 37.81
C PHE A 299 6.82 7.34 37.44
N LEU A 300 5.79 7.57 38.27
CA LEU A 300 4.81 8.63 38.12
C LEU A 300 4.87 9.59 39.31
N ARG A 301 6.08 9.96 39.75
CA ARG A 301 6.27 10.97 40.80
C ARG A 301 6.13 12.37 40.24
N PHE A 302 5.79 13.33 41.07
CA PHE A 302 5.84 14.76 40.71
C PHE A 302 6.16 15.62 41.93
N LEU A 303 6.54 16.88 41.65
CA LEU A 303 6.95 17.85 42.65
C LEU A 303 5.87 18.92 42.79
N TRP A 304 5.61 19.40 44.00
CA TRP A 304 4.76 20.56 44.24
C TRP A 304 5.41 21.51 45.27
N TRP A 305 5.26 22.82 45.08
CA TRP A 305 5.71 23.84 46.03
C TRP A 305 4.50 24.36 46.79
N GLU A 306 4.38 23.94 48.05
CA GLU A 306 3.21 24.27 48.85
C GLU A 306 3.13 25.79 49.10
N ASN A 307 1.96 26.39 48.84
CA ASN A 307 1.78 27.84 48.81
C ASN A 307 2.73 28.59 47.86
N GLY A 308 3.29 27.91 46.85
CA GLY A 308 4.29 28.47 45.93
C GLY A 308 5.71 28.57 46.52
N ASP A 309 5.92 28.09 47.74
CA ASP A 309 7.21 28.13 48.42
C ASP A 309 8.08 26.93 48.04
N LYS A 310 9.25 27.22 47.47
CA LYS A 310 10.22 26.20 47.08
C LYS A 310 10.76 25.44 48.29
N GLU A 311 10.91 26.08 49.45
CA GLU A 311 11.41 25.44 50.67
C GLU A 311 10.39 24.42 51.22
N LYS A 312 9.11 24.56 50.86
CA LYS A 312 8.03 23.62 51.16
C LYS A 312 7.77 22.69 49.98
N THR A 313 8.83 22.10 49.42
CA THR A 313 8.70 21.12 48.33
C THR A 313 8.11 19.80 48.84
N LYS A 314 6.97 19.42 48.30
CA LYS A 314 6.33 18.12 48.48
C LYS A 314 6.62 17.21 47.30
N ILE A 315 6.87 15.92 47.57
CA ILE A 315 7.01 14.88 46.56
C ILE A 315 5.78 13.99 46.66
N TYR A 316 5.02 13.92 45.58
CA TYR A 316 3.86 13.05 45.47
C TYR A 316 4.13 11.92 44.49
N GLN A 317 3.52 10.76 44.71
CA GLN A 317 3.45 9.67 43.74
C GLN A 317 2.00 9.29 43.47
N HIS A 318 1.71 8.93 42.22
CA HIS A 318 0.37 8.50 41.84
C HIS A 318 0.10 7.05 42.22
N LYS A 319 -1.02 6.80 42.90
CA LYS A 319 -1.58 5.47 43.15
C LYS A 319 -2.52 5.00 42.04
N ARG A 320 -2.85 5.89 41.10
CA ARG A 320 -3.84 5.69 40.03
C ARG A 320 -3.26 6.03 38.66
N VAL A 321 -3.88 5.51 37.60
CA VAL A 321 -3.50 5.83 36.20
C VAL A 321 -3.77 7.32 35.93
N VAL A 322 -2.81 8.00 35.30
CA VAL A 322 -2.86 9.47 35.12
C VAL A 322 -2.98 9.91 33.66
N PHE A 323 -3.47 11.13 33.49
CA PHE A 323 -3.45 11.83 32.21
C PHE A 323 -2.00 12.18 31.80
N GLY A 324 -1.69 12.03 30.50
CA GLY A 324 -0.38 12.39 29.94
C GLY A 324 0.54 11.21 29.63
N ILE A 325 0.16 10.01 30.07
CA ILE A 325 0.84 8.75 29.71
C ILE A 325 0.14 8.13 28.49
N THR A 326 0.93 7.69 27.53
CA THR A 326 0.47 7.16 26.23
C THR A 326 -0.38 5.91 26.36
N SER A 327 -0.10 5.06 27.35
CA SER A 327 -0.82 3.80 27.61
C SER A 327 -2.12 3.97 28.41
N SER A 328 -2.38 5.14 29.02
CA SER A 328 -3.56 5.35 29.87
C SER A 328 -4.91 5.05 29.19
N PRO A 329 -5.19 5.53 27.96
CA PRO A 329 -6.43 5.15 27.25
C PRO A 329 -6.53 3.67 26.92
N PHE A 330 -5.42 2.99 26.63
CA PHE A 330 -5.42 1.54 26.49
C PHE A 330 -5.79 0.86 27.81
N LEU A 331 -5.16 1.25 28.93
CA LEU A 331 -5.44 0.67 30.25
C LEU A 331 -6.90 0.85 30.66
N LEU A 332 -7.49 2.03 30.40
CA LEU A 332 -8.91 2.28 30.63
C LEU A 332 -9.80 1.37 29.76
N GLY A 333 -9.55 1.34 28.45
CA GLY A 333 -10.31 0.50 27.52
C GLY A 333 -10.23 -0.98 27.87
N ALA A 334 -9.02 -1.48 28.18
CA ALA A 334 -8.79 -2.87 28.57
C ALA A 334 -9.47 -3.22 29.90
N THR A 335 -9.48 -2.31 30.87
CA THR A 335 -10.15 -2.51 32.17
C THR A 335 -11.66 -2.59 32.01
N LEU A 336 -12.25 -1.67 31.23
CA LEU A 336 -13.68 -1.70 30.92
C LEU A 336 -14.05 -2.97 30.13
N GLU A 337 -13.24 -3.34 29.13
CA GLU A 337 -13.42 -4.58 28.36
C GLU A 337 -13.39 -5.82 29.26
N TYR A 338 -12.40 -5.92 30.15
CA TYR A 338 -12.25 -7.02 31.09
C TYR A 338 -13.44 -7.11 32.06
N HIS A 339 -13.88 -5.98 32.60
CA HIS A 339 -15.00 -5.93 33.53
C HIS A 339 -16.33 -6.32 32.88
N LEU A 340 -16.64 -5.74 31.72
CA LEU A 340 -17.91 -5.98 31.02
C LEU A 340 -18.04 -7.42 30.51
N LYS A 341 -16.93 -8.06 30.13
CA LYS A 341 -16.90 -9.48 29.73
C LYS A 341 -17.20 -10.46 30.86
N GLN A 342 -17.06 -10.04 32.12
CA GLN A 342 -17.36 -10.87 33.29
C GLN A 342 -18.81 -10.76 33.78
N VAL A 343 -19.58 -9.80 33.24
CA VAL A 343 -20.99 -9.63 33.60
C VAL A 343 -21.80 -10.78 33.01
N SER A 344 -22.65 -11.40 33.83
CA SER A 344 -23.48 -12.55 33.46
C SER A 344 -24.93 -12.36 33.91
N GLY A 345 -25.81 -13.26 33.45
CA GLY A 345 -27.24 -13.20 33.76
C GLY A 345 -27.98 -12.10 32.98
N HIS A 346 -28.99 -11.49 33.61
CA HIS A 346 -29.87 -10.52 32.93
C HIS A 346 -29.14 -9.25 32.45
N LEU A 347 -28.04 -8.87 33.11
CA LEU A 347 -27.23 -7.68 32.78
C LEU A 347 -26.30 -7.88 31.56
N GLN A 348 -26.17 -9.10 31.03
CA GLN A 348 -25.22 -9.42 29.97
C GLN A 348 -25.49 -8.62 28.68
N LEU A 349 -26.76 -8.38 28.34
CA LEU A 349 -27.13 -7.60 27.15
C LEU A 349 -26.68 -6.14 27.27
N THR A 350 -26.90 -5.51 28.42
CA THR A 350 -26.46 -4.13 28.67
C THR A 350 -24.94 -4.04 28.77
N ALA A 351 -24.27 -5.03 29.38
CA ALA A 351 -22.81 -5.09 29.39
C ALA A 351 -22.21 -5.18 27.98
N GLN A 352 -22.80 -6.00 27.10
CA GLN A 352 -22.39 -6.09 25.70
C GLN A 352 -22.62 -4.77 24.96
N LYS A 353 -23.74 -4.09 25.21
CA LYS A 353 -24.03 -2.78 24.62
C LYS A 353 -23.06 -1.71 25.12
N LEU A 354 -22.74 -1.68 26.41
CA LEU A 354 -21.75 -0.77 27.00
C LEU A 354 -20.38 -0.96 26.38
N LEU A 355 -19.95 -2.21 26.18
CA LEU A 355 -18.65 -2.54 25.58
C LEU A 355 -18.46 -1.88 24.21
N GLU A 356 -19.55 -1.74 23.48
CA GLU A 356 -19.59 -1.13 22.15
C GLU A 356 -19.85 0.37 22.14
N SER A 357 -20.21 0.94 23.29
CA SER A 357 -20.64 2.34 23.44
C SER A 357 -19.53 3.24 23.98
N PHE A 358 -18.44 2.68 24.51
CA PHE A 358 -17.37 3.47 25.11
C PHE A 358 -16.31 3.95 24.12
N TYR A 359 -16.05 5.26 24.15
CA TYR A 359 -14.82 5.85 23.64
C TYR A 359 -14.07 6.51 24.80
N VAL A 360 -13.01 5.84 25.28
CA VAL A 360 -12.24 6.28 26.46
C VAL A 360 -13.19 6.45 27.66
N ASP A 361 -13.51 7.68 28.05
CA ASP A 361 -14.36 8.05 29.18
C ASP A 361 -15.80 8.38 28.78
N ASN A 362 -16.11 8.52 27.49
CA ASN A 362 -17.44 8.87 26.99
C ASN A 362 -18.22 7.61 26.59
N CYS A 363 -19.44 7.47 27.10
CA CYS A 363 -20.42 6.48 26.67
C CYS A 363 -21.39 7.12 25.69
N LEU A 364 -21.48 6.58 24.46
CA LEU A 364 -22.41 7.01 23.43
C LEU A 364 -23.16 5.79 22.89
N THR A 365 -24.50 5.81 22.99
CA THR A 365 -25.31 4.70 22.47
C THR A 365 -26.67 5.17 21.95
N SER A 366 -27.42 4.26 21.34
CA SER A 366 -28.81 4.54 20.95
C SER A 366 -29.74 3.34 21.17
N VAL A 367 -31.01 3.61 21.45
CA VAL A 367 -32.07 2.62 21.74
C VAL A 367 -33.35 2.93 20.94
N ASP A 368 -34.28 1.98 20.90
CA ASP A 368 -35.47 2.04 20.04
C ASP A 368 -36.68 2.72 20.69
N ASN A 369 -36.85 2.57 22.01
CA ASN A 369 -37.98 3.10 22.78
C ASN A 369 -37.52 3.78 24.08
N ALA A 370 -38.44 4.49 24.75
CA ALA A 370 -38.15 5.23 25.97
C ALA A 370 -37.86 4.32 27.18
N GLU A 371 -38.53 3.16 27.28
CA GLU A 371 -38.30 2.19 28.36
C GLU A 371 -36.86 1.64 28.33
N ASP A 372 -36.33 1.41 27.13
CA ASP A 372 -34.94 1.00 26.93
C ASP A 372 -33.93 2.07 27.39
N ILE A 373 -34.30 3.35 27.41
CA ILE A 373 -33.44 4.43 27.94
C ILE A 373 -33.27 4.22 29.44
N GLU A 374 -34.38 4.13 30.16
CA GLU A 374 -34.38 3.97 31.63
C GLU A 374 -33.68 2.67 32.04
N ARG A 375 -34.01 1.56 31.37
CA ARG A 375 -33.36 0.27 31.59
C ARG A 375 -31.86 0.35 31.38
N PHE A 376 -31.41 0.89 30.24
CA PHE A 376 -29.99 1.03 29.93
C PHE A 376 -29.28 1.90 30.98
N MET A 377 -29.87 3.01 31.40
CA MET A 377 -29.29 3.91 32.41
C MET A 377 -29.13 3.23 33.77
N LEU A 378 -30.14 2.50 34.24
CA LEU A 378 -30.15 1.84 35.54
C LEU A 378 -29.15 0.68 35.56
N GLU A 379 -29.25 -0.24 34.61
CA GLU A 379 -28.38 -1.41 34.51
C GLU A 379 -26.92 -1.00 34.28
N SER A 380 -26.67 0.06 33.49
CA SER A 380 -25.30 0.55 33.26
C SER A 380 -24.65 1.10 34.53
N LYS A 381 -25.42 1.83 35.36
CA LYS A 381 -24.94 2.31 36.66
C LYS A 381 -24.65 1.15 37.60
N GLU A 382 -25.53 0.15 37.66
CA GLU A 382 -25.34 -1.04 38.48
C GLU A 382 -24.04 -1.75 38.11
N ILE A 383 -23.87 -2.10 36.83
CA ILE A 383 -22.69 -2.80 36.32
C ILE A 383 -21.41 -2.06 36.71
N LEU A 384 -21.30 -0.79 36.34
CA LEU A 384 -20.05 -0.03 36.47
C LEU A 384 -19.74 0.41 37.89
N SER A 385 -20.75 0.58 38.74
CA SER A 385 -20.56 0.92 40.16
C SER A 385 -19.76 -0.15 40.91
N LEU A 386 -19.92 -1.43 40.52
CA LEU A 386 -19.15 -2.53 41.09
C LEU A 386 -17.65 -2.32 40.87
N ALA A 387 -17.26 -1.77 39.73
CA ALA A 387 -15.86 -1.46 39.38
C ALA A 387 -15.42 -0.04 39.76
N LYS A 388 -16.21 0.68 40.57
CA LYS A 388 -15.99 2.09 40.96
C LYS A 388 -16.00 3.09 39.78
N PHE A 389 -16.57 2.71 38.64
CA PHE A 389 -16.80 3.62 37.52
C PHE A 389 -18.19 4.25 37.65
N ASN A 390 -18.24 5.50 38.11
CA ASN A 390 -19.50 6.24 38.22
C ASN A 390 -19.86 6.91 36.89
N LEU A 391 -20.98 6.53 36.28
CA LEU A 391 -21.53 7.19 35.09
C LEU A 391 -22.44 8.37 35.48
N ARG A 392 -22.11 9.55 34.95
CA ARG A 392 -22.84 10.80 35.18
C ARG A 392 -23.08 11.55 33.88
N GLY A 393 -23.66 12.75 34.00
CA GLY A 393 -23.84 13.64 32.85
C GLY A 393 -24.80 13.08 31.78
N TRP A 394 -25.77 12.26 32.20
CA TRP A 394 -26.72 11.62 31.29
C TRP A 394 -27.51 12.64 30.49
N VAL A 395 -27.50 12.49 29.16
CA VAL A 395 -28.35 13.23 28.23
C VAL A 395 -28.92 12.25 27.22
N HIS A 396 -30.21 12.35 26.91
CA HIS A 396 -30.86 11.52 25.90
C HIS A 396 -31.78 12.35 24.98
N THR A 397 -32.16 11.79 23.83
CA THR A 397 -33.15 12.39 22.93
C THR A 397 -34.47 12.59 23.67
N GLY A 398 -35.14 13.72 23.47
CA GLY A 398 -36.46 13.98 24.02
C GLY A 398 -36.50 14.40 25.49
N VAL A 399 -35.36 14.75 26.11
CA VAL A 399 -35.35 15.47 27.41
C VAL A 399 -35.91 16.88 27.19
N SER A 400 -37.23 17.01 27.18
CA SER A 400 -37.90 18.24 27.55
C SER A 400 -38.09 18.19 29.07
N GLU A 401 -37.20 18.84 29.80
CA GLU A 401 -37.66 19.83 30.79
C GLU A 401 -38.74 19.34 31.79
N ALA A 402 -38.46 18.28 32.55
CA ALA A 402 -39.22 17.99 33.77
C ALA A 402 -38.86 18.95 34.94
N GLU A 403 -37.96 19.91 34.72
CA GLU A 403 -37.63 21.02 35.63
C GLU A 403 -37.74 22.35 34.88
N LYS A 404 -38.95 22.73 34.44
CA LYS A 404 -39.20 24.04 33.82
C LYS A 404 -39.25 25.14 34.86
N GLY A 405 -38.21 25.96 34.88
CA GLY A 405 -38.15 27.20 35.65
C GLY A 405 -37.50 28.32 34.85
N THR A 406 -38.30 29.02 34.04
CA THR A 406 -38.13 30.41 33.55
C THR A 406 -36.91 30.78 32.69
N LEU A 407 -37.23 31.59 31.65
CA LEU A 407 -36.38 32.35 30.73
C LEU A 407 -36.03 31.65 29.40
N LEU A 408 -35.98 32.47 28.35
CA LEU A 408 -35.65 32.10 26.97
C LEU A 408 -34.22 31.56 26.92
N GLU A 409 -34.04 30.27 27.21
CA GLU A 409 -32.70 29.67 27.28
C GLU A 409 -32.29 28.99 25.96
N GLU A 410 -31.00 29.13 25.67
CA GLU A 410 -30.33 28.71 24.44
C GLU A 410 -30.46 27.20 24.20
N GLU A 411 -30.61 26.78 22.94
CA GLU A 411 -30.65 25.35 22.55
C GLU A 411 -29.50 24.57 23.18
N LYS A 412 -29.81 23.46 23.87
CA LYS A 412 -28.80 22.64 24.56
C LYS A 412 -27.85 22.00 23.53
N LYS A 413 -26.57 22.34 23.61
CA LYS A 413 -25.50 21.79 22.77
C LYS A 413 -24.64 20.83 23.57
N VAL A 414 -24.60 19.56 23.16
CA VAL A 414 -23.78 18.52 23.80
C VAL A 414 -22.61 18.16 22.88
N PRO A 415 -21.35 18.34 23.31
CA PRO A 415 -20.20 17.84 22.56
C PRO A 415 -20.16 16.31 22.55
N VAL A 416 -20.08 15.71 21.36
CA VAL A 416 -20.15 14.27 21.13
C VAL A 416 -19.00 13.86 20.20
N LEU A 417 -17.89 13.38 20.78
CA LEU A 417 -16.68 12.91 20.07
C LEU A 417 -16.18 13.85 18.94
N GLY A 418 -16.25 15.16 19.18
CA GLY A 418 -15.80 16.19 18.24
C GLY A 418 -16.91 16.81 17.37
N LEU A 419 -18.11 16.25 17.39
CA LEU A 419 -19.33 16.84 16.84
C LEU A 419 -20.15 17.55 17.94
N ILE A 420 -21.16 18.31 17.55
CA ILE A 420 -22.17 18.86 18.45
C ILE A 420 -23.49 18.14 18.20
N TRP A 421 -24.11 17.63 19.25
CA TRP A 421 -25.45 17.07 19.22
C TRP A 421 -26.43 18.02 19.91
N LYS A 422 -27.58 18.23 19.27
CA LYS A 422 -28.71 18.97 19.81
C LYS A 422 -29.83 17.98 20.17
N PRO A 423 -30.00 17.62 21.46
CA PRO A 423 -30.97 16.59 21.86
C PRO A 423 -32.43 16.91 21.54
N ASP A 424 -32.78 18.21 21.53
CA ASP A 424 -34.15 18.68 21.32
C ASP A 424 -34.60 18.50 19.86
N LYS A 425 -33.70 18.80 18.91
CA LYS A 425 -33.91 18.61 17.46
C LYS A 425 -33.49 17.22 16.98
N ASP A 426 -32.71 16.51 17.79
CA ASP A 426 -32.01 15.27 17.46
C ASP A 426 -31.11 15.39 16.21
N THR A 427 -30.35 16.49 16.11
CA THR A 427 -29.44 16.78 15.00
C THR A 427 -27.97 16.81 15.42
N LEU A 428 -27.09 16.47 14.48
CA LEU A 428 -25.64 16.58 14.60
C LEU A 428 -25.11 17.69 13.71
N SER A 429 -24.12 18.43 14.19
CA SER A 429 -23.37 19.42 13.42
C SER A 429 -21.89 19.40 13.78
N VAL A 430 -21.07 20.04 12.95
CA VAL A 430 -19.65 20.25 13.29
C VAL A 430 -19.51 21.43 14.25
N ASN A 431 -18.49 21.37 15.12
CA ASN A 431 -18.16 22.51 15.97
C ASN A 431 -17.23 23.48 15.23
N TRP A 432 -17.78 24.52 14.59
CA TRP A 432 -16.98 25.56 13.97
C TRP A 432 -17.03 26.87 14.78
N GLU A 433 -15.87 27.25 15.31
CA GLU A 433 -15.66 28.56 15.92
C GLU A 433 -14.65 29.36 15.08
N GLU A 434 -15.03 30.57 14.70
CA GLU A 434 -14.16 31.50 13.99
C GLU A 434 -12.99 31.91 14.91
N ASN A 435 -11.75 31.84 14.40
CA ASN A 435 -10.55 32.13 15.17
C ASN A 435 -9.78 33.29 14.53
N SER A 436 -9.36 34.25 15.35
CA SER A 436 -8.55 35.41 14.92
C SER A 436 -7.28 34.99 14.17
N LYS A 437 -6.66 33.86 14.52
CA LYS A 437 -5.43 33.36 13.87
C LYS A 437 -5.62 32.94 12.40
N ILE A 438 -6.83 32.51 12.01
CA ILE A 438 -7.14 32.14 10.61
C ILE A 438 -7.37 33.42 9.78
N ASN A 439 -7.68 34.54 10.44
CA ASN A 439 -7.91 35.83 9.81
C ASN A 439 -6.62 36.67 9.64
N GLU A 440 -5.48 36.20 10.17
CA GLU A 440 -4.19 36.88 10.03
C GLU A 440 -3.63 36.76 8.59
N ILE A 441 -3.09 37.85 8.06
CA ILE A 441 -2.36 37.93 6.79
C ILE A 441 -0.84 37.92 7.09
N PRO A 442 0.02 37.33 6.25
CA PRO A 442 -0.26 36.66 4.97
C PRO A 442 -0.86 35.25 5.15
N VAL A 443 -1.60 34.80 4.14
CA VAL A 443 -2.06 33.40 4.04
C VAL A 443 -0.84 32.53 3.74
N THR A 444 -0.59 31.54 4.59
CA THR A 444 0.52 30.59 4.44
C THR A 444 0.00 29.16 4.31
N LYS A 445 0.85 28.27 3.79
CA LYS A 445 0.54 26.83 3.69
C LYS A 445 0.13 26.24 5.05
N ARG A 446 0.78 26.68 6.14
CA ARG A 446 0.45 26.29 7.52
C ARG A 446 -0.95 26.73 7.94
N LYS A 447 -1.38 27.94 7.56
CA LYS A 447 -2.72 28.46 7.88
C LYS A 447 -3.82 27.69 7.15
N ILE A 448 -3.63 27.36 5.87
CA ILE A 448 -4.58 26.51 5.12
C ILE A 448 -4.73 25.17 5.83
N LEU A 449 -3.62 24.50 6.13
CA LEU A 449 -3.64 23.22 6.85
C LEU A 449 -4.37 23.36 8.19
N SER A 450 -4.03 24.36 9.01
CA SER A 450 -4.67 24.57 10.30
C SER A 450 -6.18 24.79 10.20
N ALA A 451 -6.66 25.45 9.16
CA ALA A 451 -8.09 25.69 8.94
C ALA A 451 -8.84 24.40 8.56
N VAL A 452 -8.29 23.61 7.63
CA VAL A 452 -8.90 22.33 7.21
C VAL A 452 -9.03 21.36 8.38
N HIS A 453 -7.99 21.22 9.19
CA HIS A 453 -7.98 20.27 10.31
C HIS A 453 -8.84 20.67 11.49
N ARG A 454 -9.25 21.94 11.55
CA ARG A 454 -10.16 22.43 12.58
C ARG A 454 -11.58 21.94 12.35
N ILE A 455 -11.95 21.63 11.10
CA ILE A 455 -13.21 20.97 10.77
C ILE A 455 -13.03 19.46 11.02
N PHE A 456 -13.37 19.04 12.23
CA PHE A 456 -13.32 17.63 12.59
C PHE A 456 -14.66 16.96 12.28
N ASP A 457 -14.67 16.13 11.24
CA ASP A 457 -15.84 15.39 10.80
C ASP A 457 -15.48 13.90 10.62
N PRO A 458 -15.72 13.04 11.63
CA PRO A 458 -15.37 11.64 11.58
C PRO A 458 -16.23 10.81 10.62
N ILE A 459 -17.45 11.26 10.25
CA ILE A 459 -18.37 10.53 9.36
C ILE A 459 -18.38 11.09 7.93
N GLY A 460 -17.86 12.28 7.70
CA GLY A 460 -17.57 12.83 6.37
C GLY A 460 -18.73 13.53 5.67
N PHE A 461 -19.76 14.00 6.37
CA PHE A 461 -20.86 14.78 5.78
C PHE A 461 -20.43 16.17 5.26
N THR A 462 -19.27 16.66 5.68
CA THR A 462 -18.62 17.91 5.24
C THR A 462 -17.48 17.68 4.24
N CYS A 463 -17.24 16.43 3.80
CA CYS A 463 -16.21 16.10 2.81
C CYS A 463 -16.26 16.99 1.54
N PRO A 464 -17.43 17.31 0.96
CA PRO A 464 -17.50 18.21 -0.20
C PRO A 464 -16.90 19.60 0.05
N VAL A 465 -17.14 20.18 1.23
CA VAL A 465 -16.63 21.52 1.60
C VAL A 465 -15.14 21.47 1.94
N THR A 466 -14.71 20.42 2.64
CA THR A 466 -13.31 20.31 3.10
C THR A 466 -12.34 19.89 1.99
N LEU A 467 -12.85 19.50 0.81
CA LEU A 467 -12.01 19.08 -0.31
C LEU A 467 -11.23 20.23 -0.95
N GLU A 468 -11.87 21.39 -1.19
CA GLU A 468 -11.25 22.55 -1.84
C GLU A 468 -9.92 22.96 -1.18
N PRO A 469 -9.86 23.23 0.13
CA PRO A 469 -8.60 23.64 0.75
C PRO A 469 -7.56 22.51 0.79
N LYS A 470 -7.94 21.23 0.73
CA LYS A 470 -7.00 20.11 0.56
C LYS A 470 -6.38 20.12 -0.85
N ILE A 471 -7.16 20.47 -1.88
CA ILE A 471 -6.65 20.68 -3.24
C ILE A 471 -5.69 21.88 -3.27
N LEU A 472 -6.03 23.00 -2.63
CA LEU A 472 -5.14 24.17 -2.52
C LEU A 472 -3.82 23.82 -1.84
N LEU A 473 -3.87 23.02 -0.77
CA LEU A 473 -2.67 22.54 -0.09
C LEU A 473 -1.79 21.70 -1.03
N GLN A 474 -2.40 20.87 -1.90
CA GLN A 474 -1.67 20.15 -2.93
C GLN A 474 -1.06 21.07 -4.00
N GLU A 475 -1.78 22.12 -4.43
CA GLU A 475 -1.23 23.13 -5.34
C GLU A 475 0.02 23.79 -4.73
N CYS A 476 -0.01 24.13 -3.44
CA CYS A 476 1.14 24.68 -2.72
C CYS A 476 2.35 23.75 -2.73
N TRP A 477 2.14 22.42 -2.60
CA TRP A 477 3.21 21.44 -2.70
C TRP A 477 3.79 21.31 -4.11
N LYS A 478 2.95 21.37 -5.15
CA LYS A 478 3.41 21.39 -6.55
C LYS A 478 4.28 22.60 -6.87
N LEU A 479 4.00 23.73 -6.22
CA LEU A 479 4.79 24.97 -6.33
C LEU A 479 6.08 24.96 -5.48
N GLY A 480 6.27 23.98 -4.59
CA GLY A 480 7.46 23.90 -3.74
C GLY A 480 7.56 24.99 -2.66
N VAL A 481 6.45 25.61 -2.26
CA VAL A 481 6.44 26.72 -1.29
C VAL A 481 6.72 26.21 0.14
N SER A 482 7.49 26.96 0.94
CA SER A 482 7.76 26.64 2.35
C SER A 482 6.51 26.80 3.24
N TRP A 483 6.58 26.37 4.50
CA TRP A 483 5.43 26.36 5.42
C TRP A 483 4.87 27.74 5.76
N ASP A 484 5.76 28.71 5.95
CA ASP A 484 5.44 30.02 6.50
C ASP A 484 5.64 31.16 5.48
N THR A 485 5.83 30.80 4.21
CA THR A 485 5.91 31.76 3.10
C THR A 485 4.51 32.21 2.66
N GLU A 486 4.38 33.49 2.31
CA GLU A 486 3.17 34.06 1.70
C GLU A 486 2.82 33.32 0.39
N LEU A 487 1.57 32.94 0.24
CA LEU A 487 1.08 32.22 -0.93
C LEU A 487 0.74 33.17 -2.10
N PRO A 488 0.88 32.70 -3.35
CA PRO A 488 0.46 33.47 -4.52
C PRO A 488 -1.00 33.92 -4.44
N LEU A 489 -1.30 35.12 -4.94
CA LEU A 489 -2.65 35.71 -4.94
C LEU A 489 -3.73 34.78 -5.51
N SER A 490 -3.39 33.92 -6.47
CA SER A 490 -4.30 32.94 -7.04
C SER A 490 -4.79 31.89 -6.04
N ILE A 491 -3.94 31.47 -5.09
CA ILE A 491 -4.28 30.50 -4.05
C ILE A 491 -4.94 31.21 -2.88
N SER A 492 -4.36 32.35 -2.46
CA SER A 492 -4.88 33.14 -1.34
C SER A 492 -6.32 33.58 -1.58
N ARG A 493 -6.68 34.03 -2.79
CA ARG A 493 -8.07 34.40 -3.14
C ARG A 493 -9.06 33.24 -3.06
N LYS A 494 -8.67 32.05 -3.54
CA LYS A 494 -9.53 30.85 -3.44
C LYS A 494 -9.76 30.46 -1.97
N PHE A 495 -8.70 30.49 -1.18
CA PHE A 495 -8.79 30.19 0.25
C PHE A 495 -9.65 31.20 1.02
N GLU A 496 -9.50 32.50 0.75
CA GLU A 496 -10.33 33.54 1.39
C GLU A 496 -11.81 33.40 1.01
N ARG A 497 -12.13 33.14 -0.27
CA ARG A 497 -13.51 32.87 -0.70
C ARG A 497 -14.11 31.65 0.01
N TRP A 498 -13.33 30.57 0.13
CA TRP A 498 -13.76 29.40 0.89
C TRP A 498 -13.99 29.74 2.37
N LYS A 499 -13.09 30.53 2.98
CA LYS A 499 -13.15 30.96 4.38
C LYS A 499 -14.40 31.80 4.69
N GLU A 500 -14.75 32.74 3.82
CA GLU A 500 -15.93 33.61 3.99
C GLU A 500 -17.22 32.79 4.18
N HIS A 501 -17.35 31.68 3.46
CA HIS A 501 -18.53 30.82 3.53
C HIS A 501 -18.53 29.86 4.73
N LEU A 502 -17.43 29.70 5.46
CA LEU A 502 -17.36 28.79 6.62
C LEU A 502 -18.26 29.19 7.78
N LYS A 503 -18.62 30.47 7.89
CA LYS A 503 -19.56 30.94 8.92
C LYS A 503 -20.90 30.21 8.83
N CYS A 504 -21.32 29.88 7.61
CA CYS A 504 -22.55 29.14 7.35
C CYS A 504 -22.47 27.66 7.77
N LEU A 505 -21.29 27.13 8.07
CA LEU A 505 -21.11 25.72 8.43
C LEU A 505 -21.80 25.38 9.76
N ASN A 506 -21.98 26.35 10.65
CA ASN A 506 -22.75 26.19 11.89
C ASN A 506 -24.25 25.99 11.65
N ASN A 507 -24.76 26.31 10.45
CA ASN A 507 -26.14 26.07 10.06
C ASN A 507 -26.34 24.68 9.42
N LEU A 508 -25.26 23.96 9.16
CA LEU A 508 -25.31 22.60 8.61
C LEU A 508 -25.63 21.61 9.73
N GLU A 509 -26.88 21.16 9.76
CA GLU A 509 -27.37 20.15 10.70
C GLU A 509 -27.85 18.92 9.92
N ILE A 510 -27.39 17.74 10.34
CA ILE A 510 -27.86 16.46 9.80
C ILE A 510 -28.65 15.71 10.89
N PRO A 511 -29.60 14.83 10.52
CA PRO A 511 -30.25 13.97 11.50
C PRO A 511 -29.22 13.10 12.24
N ARG A 512 -29.32 13.04 13.57
CA ARG A 512 -28.57 12.04 14.35
C ARG A 512 -29.06 10.65 13.96
N CYS A 513 -30.37 10.42 14.05
CA CYS A 513 -30.99 9.13 13.74
C CYS A 513 -30.93 8.82 12.24
N ILE A 514 -30.28 7.71 11.86
CA ILE A 514 -30.23 7.20 10.47
C ILE A 514 -31.56 6.54 10.10
N SER A 515 -32.20 5.82 11.04
CA SER A 515 -33.49 5.18 10.80
C SER A 515 -34.32 5.14 12.07
N LYS A 516 -35.49 5.80 12.01
CA LYS A 516 -36.42 5.90 13.16
C LYS A 516 -37.21 4.62 13.41
N GLU A 517 -37.19 3.68 12.46
CA GLU A 517 -38.07 2.52 12.39
C GLU A 517 -37.28 1.24 12.02
N LEU A 518 -36.19 0.97 12.73
CA LEU A 518 -35.46 -0.30 12.63
C LEU A 518 -36.24 -1.41 13.36
N SER A 519 -37.30 -1.90 12.73
CA SER A 519 -38.06 -3.06 13.18
C SER A 519 -37.49 -4.35 12.57
N PRO A 520 -37.76 -5.53 13.17
CA PRO A 520 -37.43 -6.82 12.56
C PRO A 520 -38.06 -7.03 11.17
N ASN A 521 -39.13 -6.30 10.86
CA ASN A 521 -39.87 -6.38 9.59
C ASN A 521 -39.41 -5.32 8.57
N SER A 522 -38.40 -4.51 8.89
CA SER A 522 -37.90 -3.46 8.00
C SER A 522 -37.01 -4.07 6.91
N ASP A 523 -37.30 -3.76 5.65
CA ASP A 523 -36.42 -4.13 4.55
C ASP A 523 -35.28 -3.12 4.46
N LEU A 524 -34.06 -3.60 4.73
CA LEU A 524 -32.85 -2.78 4.79
C LEU A 524 -31.98 -3.06 3.56
N SER A 525 -31.38 -2.02 3.01
CA SER A 525 -30.31 -2.16 2.03
C SER A 525 -29.23 -1.09 2.22
N LEU A 526 -27.97 -1.48 2.03
CA LEU A 526 -26.84 -0.56 2.07
C LEU A 526 -26.40 -0.23 0.65
N HIS A 527 -26.23 1.06 0.37
CA HIS A 527 -25.86 1.57 -0.95
C HIS A 527 -24.55 2.32 -0.87
N VAL A 528 -23.53 1.87 -1.61
CA VAL A 528 -22.25 2.57 -1.71
C VAL A 528 -22.10 3.19 -3.09
N PHE A 529 -21.80 4.48 -3.14
CA PHE A 529 -21.57 5.22 -4.37
C PHE A 529 -20.10 5.61 -4.45
N CYS A 530 -19.51 5.49 -5.64
CA CYS A 530 -18.10 5.79 -5.90
C CYS A 530 -17.98 6.71 -7.10
N ASP A 531 -17.14 7.74 -6.97
CA ASP A 531 -16.83 8.66 -8.07
C ASP A 531 -15.37 9.13 -8.02
N ALA A 532 -14.84 9.55 -9.16
CA ALA A 532 -13.53 10.16 -9.26
C ALA A 532 -13.45 11.26 -10.31
N SER A 533 -12.85 12.38 -9.90
CA SER A 533 -12.42 13.47 -10.76
C SER A 533 -10.89 13.44 -10.96
N LYS A 534 -10.37 14.34 -11.80
CA LYS A 534 -8.92 14.55 -11.93
C LYS A 534 -8.26 15.03 -10.63
N ALA A 535 -9.02 15.70 -9.77
CA ALA A 535 -8.51 16.34 -8.56
C ALA A 535 -8.64 15.43 -7.33
N ALA A 536 -9.70 14.63 -7.26
CA ALA A 536 -10.01 13.81 -6.09
C ALA A 536 -10.93 12.65 -6.43
N TYR A 537 -11.07 11.71 -5.52
CA TYR A 537 -11.97 10.56 -5.63
C TYR A 537 -12.64 10.31 -4.29
N ALA A 538 -13.89 9.85 -4.32
CA ALA A 538 -14.73 9.78 -3.14
C ALA A 538 -15.65 8.57 -3.14
N SER A 539 -16.12 8.22 -1.95
CA SER A 539 -17.16 7.22 -1.76
C SER A 539 -18.08 7.60 -0.60
N CYS A 540 -19.36 7.31 -0.74
CA CYS A 540 -20.37 7.52 0.30
C CYS A 540 -21.29 6.30 0.44
N VAL A 541 -21.68 6.00 1.68
CA VAL A 541 -22.54 4.87 2.05
C VAL A 541 -23.84 5.41 2.63
N PHE A 542 -24.96 4.93 2.09
CA PHE A 542 -26.30 5.22 2.55
C PHE A 542 -26.97 3.96 3.09
N LEU A 543 -27.80 4.11 4.12
CA LEU A 543 -28.74 3.09 4.57
C LEU A 543 -30.13 3.47 4.05
N ARG A 544 -30.73 2.55 3.30
CA ARG A 544 -32.13 2.63 2.88
C ARG A 544 -32.95 1.72 3.80
N THR A 545 -34.02 2.26 4.35
CA THR A 545 -34.99 1.53 5.19
C THR A 545 -36.36 1.64 4.54
N GLU A 546 -37.04 0.51 4.38
CA GLU A 546 -38.41 0.44 3.91
C GLU A 546 -39.30 -0.26 4.95
N VAL A 547 -40.32 0.46 5.44
CA VAL A 547 -41.24 0.00 6.49
C VAL A 547 -42.66 0.39 6.11
N GLY A 548 -43.55 -0.59 5.96
CA GLY A 548 -44.96 -0.32 5.64
C GLY A 548 -45.18 0.55 4.40
N GLY A 549 -44.26 0.52 3.42
CA GLY A 549 -44.28 1.36 2.22
C GLY A 549 -43.60 2.73 2.36
N ALA A 550 -43.21 3.15 3.57
CA ALA A 550 -42.40 4.35 3.79
C ALA A 550 -40.92 4.03 3.53
N ILE A 551 -40.31 4.74 2.57
CA ILE A 551 -38.90 4.58 2.21
C ILE A 551 -38.13 5.78 2.73
N THR A 552 -37.04 5.52 3.46
CA THR A 552 -36.10 6.55 3.90
C THR A 552 -34.69 6.17 3.50
N CYS A 553 -33.89 7.17 3.15
CA CYS A 553 -32.48 7.02 2.83
C CYS A 553 -31.68 8.04 3.63
N GLN A 554 -30.60 7.61 4.28
CA GLN A 554 -29.74 8.47 5.09
C GLN A 554 -28.27 8.10 4.93
N LEU A 555 -27.41 9.11 4.86
CA LEU A 555 -25.96 8.97 4.78
C LEU A 555 -25.42 8.40 6.08
N VAL A 556 -24.78 7.24 5.98
CA VAL A 556 -24.06 6.63 7.10
C VAL A 556 -22.69 7.27 7.21
N GLN A 557 -21.90 7.23 6.13
CA GLN A 557 -20.53 7.73 6.15
C GLN A 557 -20.03 8.03 4.73
N ALA A 558 -19.14 9.02 4.59
CA ALA A 558 -18.45 9.34 3.35
C ALA A 558 -16.96 9.61 3.56
N ARG A 559 -16.19 9.45 2.48
CA ARG A 559 -14.74 9.72 2.44
C ARG A 559 -14.38 10.31 1.08
N ALA A 560 -13.55 11.35 1.11
CA ALA A 560 -12.95 11.93 -0.09
C ALA A 560 -11.42 11.97 0.06
N ARG A 561 -10.70 11.74 -1.04
CA ARG A 561 -9.24 11.83 -1.09
C ARG A 561 -8.79 12.62 -2.29
N VAL A 562 -7.83 13.52 -2.08
CA VAL A 562 -7.15 14.21 -3.17
C VAL A 562 -6.35 13.20 -3.99
N ALA A 563 -6.45 13.27 -5.32
CA ALA A 563 -5.68 12.46 -6.24
C ALA A 563 -4.18 12.68 -6.02
N SER A 564 -3.33 11.69 -6.31
CA SER A 564 -1.89 11.83 -6.10
C SER A 564 -1.30 12.95 -6.96
N ILE A 565 -0.22 13.60 -6.49
CA ILE A 565 0.57 14.53 -7.31
C ILE A 565 1.15 13.80 -8.54
N LYS A 566 1.46 12.51 -8.40
CA LYS A 566 1.88 11.68 -9.54
C LYS A 566 0.67 11.43 -10.45
N PRO A 567 0.80 11.66 -11.77
CA PRO A 567 -0.32 11.51 -12.69
C PRO A 567 -0.81 10.06 -12.69
N ILE A 568 -2.09 9.89 -12.36
CA ILE A 568 -2.84 8.63 -12.45
C ILE A 568 -3.97 8.87 -13.43
N THR A 569 -4.29 7.86 -14.26
CA THR A 569 -5.39 7.96 -15.23
C THR A 569 -6.74 7.99 -14.50
N ILE A 570 -7.73 8.67 -15.08
CA ILE A 570 -9.09 8.76 -14.49
C ILE A 570 -9.67 7.35 -14.22
N PRO A 571 -9.60 6.37 -15.13
CA PRO A 571 -10.06 5.00 -14.84
C PRO A 571 -9.40 4.34 -13.62
N ARG A 572 -8.12 4.63 -13.37
CA ARG A 572 -7.43 4.14 -12.17
C ARG A 572 -7.87 4.88 -10.91
N LEU A 573 -8.21 6.17 -10.99
CA LEU A 573 -8.80 6.92 -9.87
C LEU A 573 -10.21 6.43 -9.56
N GLU A 574 -11.02 6.15 -10.59
CA GLU A 574 -12.35 5.54 -10.45
C GLU A 574 -12.26 4.16 -9.78
N LEU A 575 -11.28 3.32 -10.16
CA LEU A 575 -11.02 2.05 -9.48
C LEU A 575 -10.57 2.24 -8.02
N LEU A 576 -9.80 3.30 -7.72
CA LEU A 576 -9.43 3.65 -6.34
C LEU A 576 -10.65 4.10 -5.52
N ALA A 577 -11.58 4.87 -6.12
CA ALA A 577 -12.87 5.18 -5.50
C ALA A 577 -13.61 3.89 -5.16
N CYS A 578 -13.73 2.97 -6.11
CA CYS A 578 -14.37 1.66 -5.89
C CYS A 578 -13.68 0.85 -4.77
N THR A 579 -12.36 0.93 -4.68
CA THR A 579 -11.57 0.27 -3.62
C THR A 579 -11.90 0.86 -2.25
N ILE A 580 -11.94 2.19 -2.12
CA ILE A 580 -12.33 2.87 -0.87
C ILE A 580 -13.78 2.55 -0.51
N GLY A 581 -14.69 2.62 -1.48
CA GLY A 581 -16.09 2.25 -1.29
C GLY A 581 -16.26 0.82 -0.77
N SER A 582 -15.50 -0.14 -1.33
CA SER A 582 -15.50 -1.54 -0.87
C SER A 582 -15.00 -1.70 0.57
N ARG A 583 -13.96 -0.97 0.96
CA ARG A 583 -13.47 -0.97 2.34
C ARG A 583 -14.50 -0.32 3.28
N LEU A 584 -15.05 0.82 2.88
CA LEU A 584 -16.01 1.60 3.67
C LEU A 584 -17.28 0.79 3.94
N ILE A 585 -17.88 0.18 2.92
CA ILE A 585 -19.11 -0.63 3.07
C ILE A 585 -18.87 -1.85 3.95
N ASN A 586 -17.73 -2.52 3.80
CA ASN A 586 -17.38 -3.69 4.61
C ASN A 586 -17.17 -3.31 6.08
N THR A 587 -16.46 -2.21 6.36
CA THR A 587 -16.33 -1.69 7.73
C THR A 587 -17.69 -1.32 8.30
N THR A 588 -18.52 -0.58 7.56
CA THR A 588 -19.87 -0.17 8.02
C THR A 588 -20.76 -1.38 8.36
N LYS A 589 -20.69 -2.45 7.56
CA LYS A 589 -21.44 -3.70 7.84
C LYS A 589 -21.07 -4.32 9.18
N ILE A 590 -19.77 -4.49 9.42
CA ILE A 590 -19.24 -5.10 10.65
C ILE A 590 -19.55 -4.19 11.84
N ASP A 591 -19.27 -2.91 11.69
CA ASP A 591 -19.41 -1.92 12.75
C ASP A 591 -20.86 -1.77 13.23
N LEU A 592 -21.84 -1.84 12.33
CA LEU A 592 -23.25 -1.69 12.65
C LEU A 592 -23.99 -3.03 12.83
N ARG A 593 -23.28 -4.17 12.77
CA ARG A 593 -23.86 -5.53 12.82
C ARG A 593 -24.94 -5.74 11.75
N LEU A 594 -24.65 -5.29 10.52
CA LEU A 594 -25.51 -5.34 9.34
C LEU A 594 -24.97 -6.32 8.28
N GLU A 595 -24.30 -7.40 8.69
CA GLU A 595 -23.64 -8.34 7.78
C GLU A 595 -24.62 -9.02 6.83
N ASN A 596 -25.83 -9.31 7.31
CA ASN A 596 -26.91 -9.94 6.54
C ASN A 596 -27.69 -8.97 5.65
N VAL A 597 -27.41 -7.66 5.72
CA VAL A 597 -28.12 -6.66 4.92
C VAL A 597 -27.57 -6.66 3.47
N PRO A 598 -28.44 -6.68 2.45
CA PRO A 598 -28.02 -6.63 1.05
C PRO A 598 -27.24 -5.35 0.74
N ILE A 599 -26.25 -5.46 -0.15
CA ILE A 599 -25.45 -4.32 -0.62
C ILE A 599 -25.66 -4.07 -2.10
N TYR A 600 -25.62 -2.79 -2.46
CA TYR A 600 -25.58 -2.33 -3.84
C TYR A 600 -24.44 -1.34 -4.01
N CYS A 601 -23.52 -1.63 -4.93
CA CYS A 601 -22.36 -0.79 -5.22
C CYS A 601 -22.59 -0.06 -6.55
N TRP A 602 -22.40 1.26 -6.56
CA TRP A 602 -22.73 2.12 -7.70
C TRP A 602 -21.52 2.93 -8.14
N SER A 603 -21.30 3.00 -9.45
CA SER A 603 -20.31 3.88 -10.07
C SER A 603 -20.76 4.24 -11.49
N ASP A 604 -20.35 5.41 -11.96
CA ASP A 604 -20.49 5.86 -13.35
C ASP A 604 -19.28 5.44 -14.23
N SER A 605 -18.27 4.81 -13.63
CA SER A 605 -17.11 4.30 -14.36
C SER A 605 -17.38 2.93 -14.97
N VAL A 606 -17.70 2.92 -16.26
CA VAL A 606 -17.84 1.68 -17.04
C VAL A 606 -16.56 0.86 -17.06
N ASN A 607 -15.40 1.53 -17.13
CA ASN A 607 -14.08 0.87 -17.19
C ASN A 607 -13.75 0.18 -15.86
N ALA A 608 -13.93 0.85 -14.72
CA ALA A 608 -13.70 0.25 -13.41
C ALA A 608 -14.66 -0.92 -13.17
N LEU A 609 -15.95 -0.75 -13.49
CA LEU A 609 -16.96 -1.81 -13.40
C LEU A 609 -16.60 -3.02 -14.27
N TYR A 610 -16.11 -2.80 -15.49
CA TYR A 610 -15.66 -3.88 -16.36
C TYR A 610 -14.52 -4.69 -15.74
N TRP A 611 -13.50 -4.02 -15.18
CA TRP A 611 -12.40 -4.68 -14.49
C TRP A 611 -12.87 -5.47 -13.26
N ILE A 612 -13.81 -4.91 -12.49
CA ILE A 612 -14.40 -5.54 -11.28
C ILE A 612 -15.24 -6.77 -11.64
N LYS A 613 -15.95 -6.77 -12.77
CA LYS A 613 -16.79 -7.91 -13.22
C LYS A 613 -16.01 -9.01 -13.93
N ARG A 614 -14.94 -8.70 -14.64
CA ARG A 614 -14.20 -9.68 -15.49
C ARG A 614 -12.90 -10.20 -14.85
N LYS A 615 -12.74 -11.53 -14.80
CA LYS A 615 -11.50 -12.20 -14.35
C LYS A 615 -10.52 -12.33 -15.50
N GLU A 616 -9.74 -11.27 -15.76
CA GLU A 616 -8.70 -11.28 -16.79
C GLU A 616 -7.32 -10.94 -16.21
N ASN A 617 -6.28 -11.11 -17.03
CA ASN A 617 -4.90 -10.80 -16.66
C ASN A 617 -4.63 -9.29 -16.70
N TRP A 618 -5.16 -8.57 -15.72
CA TRP A 618 -4.91 -7.13 -15.57
C TRP A 618 -3.45 -6.84 -15.16
N GLY A 619 -2.98 -5.64 -15.48
CA GLY A 619 -1.74 -5.07 -14.98
C GLY A 619 -1.73 -5.04 -13.46
N THR A 620 -0.55 -5.07 -12.84
CA THR A 620 -0.39 -5.29 -11.39
C THR A 620 -1.20 -4.30 -10.55
N PHE A 621 -1.29 -3.03 -10.95
CA PHE A 621 -2.11 -2.04 -10.26
C PHE A 621 -3.60 -2.43 -10.27
N VAL A 622 -4.20 -2.56 -11.45
CA VAL A 622 -5.63 -2.89 -11.60
C VAL A 622 -5.94 -4.25 -10.96
N ASN A 623 -5.10 -5.27 -11.22
CA ASN A 623 -5.29 -6.60 -10.66
C ASN A 623 -5.34 -6.59 -9.13
N ASN A 624 -4.38 -5.95 -8.47
CA ASN A 624 -4.34 -5.94 -7.00
C ASN A 624 -5.59 -5.29 -6.38
N ARG A 625 -6.10 -4.20 -6.98
CA ARG A 625 -7.28 -3.48 -6.47
C ARG A 625 -8.57 -4.24 -6.80
N VAL A 626 -8.69 -4.82 -7.99
CA VAL A 626 -9.82 -5.69 -8.36
C VAL A 626 -9.88 -6.92 -7.44
N GLN A 627 -8.76 -7.56 -7.15
CA GLN A 627 -8.72 -8.70 -6.22
C GLN A 627 -9.13 -8.29 -4.81
N GLU A 628 -8.75 -7.09 -4.36
CA GLU A 628 -9.19 -6.56 -3.08
C GLU A 628 -10.70 -6.27 -3.06
N ILE A 629 -11.22 -5.56 -4.06
CA ILE A 629 -12.66 -5.28 -4.21
C ILE A 629 -13.48 -6.58 -4.17
N ARG A 630 -13.03 -7.61 -4.90
CA ARG A 630 -13.68 -8.92 -4.96
C ARG A 630 -13.58 -9.76 -3.69
N ARG A 631 -12.65 -9.44 -2.79
CA ARG A 631 -12.57 -10.06 -1.46
C ARG A 631 -13.57 -9.42 -0.50
N LEU A 632 -13.93 -8.15 -0.71
CA LEU A 632 -14.78 -7.37 0.18
C LEU A 632 -16.24 -7.30 -0.31
N THR A 633 -16.49 -7.44 -1.61
CA THR A 633 -17.81 -7.29 -2.25
C THR A 633 -17.97 -8.30 -3.39
N ASN A 634 -19.21 -8.68 -3.73
CA ASN A 634 -19.43 -9.53 -4.90
C ASN A 634 -19.45 -8.69 -6.18
N PRO A 635 -18.86 -9.18 -7.29
CA PRO A 635 -18.91 -8.49 -8.58
C PRO A 635 -20.32 -8.14 -9.08
N GLU A 636 -21.32 -8.96 -8.72
CA GLU A 636 -22.71 -8.77 -9.14
C GLU A 636 -23.42 -7.63 -8.40
N ASP A 637 -22.92 -7.23 -7.22
CA ASP A 637 -23.44 -6.11 -6.45
C ASP A 637 -23.14 -4.76 -7.14
N TRP A 638 -22.17 -4.74 -8.06
CA TRP A 638 -21.71 -3.55 -8.78
C TRP A 638 -22.61 -3.20 -9.98
N LYS A 639 -23.20 -2.02 -9.93
CA LYS A 639 -24.15 -1.48 -10.89
C LYS A 639 -23.66 -0.14 -11.45
N HIS A 640 -24.03 0.10 -12.71
CA HIS A 640 -23.72 1.35 -13.38
C HIS A 640 -24.88 2.35 -13.22
N ILE A 641 -24.52 3.61 -12.92
CA ILE A 641 -25.43 4.77 -12.91
C ILE A 641 -24.81 5.90 -13.72
N THR A 642 -25.62 6.84 -14.21
CA THR A 642 -25.08 8.04 -14.86
C THR A 642 -24.48 8.99 -13.82
N GLY A 643 -23.40 9.70 -14.19
CA GLY A 643 -22.69 10.60 -13.26
C GLY A 643 -23.55 11.69 -12.63
N ILE A 644 -24.55 12.22 -13.37
CA ILE A 644 -25.50 13.23 -12.85
C ILE A 644 -26.33 12.69 -11.67
N LEU A 645 -26.59 11.38 -11.66
CA LEU A 645 -27.37 10.72 -10.61
C LEU A 645 -26.49 10.16 -9.48
N ASN A 646 -25.16 10.36 -9.56
CA ASN A 646 -24.18 9.83 -8.63
C ASN A 646 -23.92 10.82 -7.47
N PRO A 647 -24.41 10.56 -6.25
CA PRO A 647 -24.19 11.45 -5.11
C PRO A 647 -22.71 11.53 -4.70
N ALA A 648 -21.84 10.61 -5.15
CA ALA A 648 -20.41 10.67 -4.88
C ALA A 648 -19.67 11.75 -5.70
N ASP A 649 -20.32 12.35 -6.71
CA ASP A 649 -19.77 13.48 -7.49
C ASP A 649 -19.52 14.70 -6.61
N LEU A 650 -20.43 14.99 -5.69
CA LEU A 650 -20.33 16.14 -4.77
C LEU A 650 -19.04 16.08 -3.91
N PRO A 651 -18.73 14.97 -3.19
CA PRO A 651 -17.47 14.85 -2.45
C PRO A 651 -16.23 14.58 -3.32
N SER A 652 -16.34 14.23 -4.61
CA SER A 652 -15.17 14.02 -5.49
C SER A 652 -14.73 15.31 -6.21
N ARG A 653 -15.63 16.29 -6.34
CA ARG A 653 -15.39 17.60 -6.98
C ARG A 653 -15.33 18.75 -5.99
N GLY A 654 -16.08 18.63 -4.89
CA GLY A 654 -16.19 19.63 -3.85
C GLY A 654 -17.27 20.68 -4.18
N CYS A 655 -17.77 21.35 -3.15
CA CYS A 655 -18.79 22.38 -3.28
C CYS A 655 -18.67 23.44 -2.16
N GLY A 656 -19.37 24.56 -2.34
CA GLY A 656 -19.47 25.59 -1.30
C GLY A 656 -20.40 25.17 -0.16
N VAL A 657 -20.25 25.77 1.03
CA VAL A 657 -21.08 25.45 2.21
C VAL A 657 -22.58 25.69 1.95
N VAL A 658 -22.92 26.78 1.27
CA VAL A 658 -24.32 27.13 0.94
C VAL A 658 -24.94 26.09 0.00
N GLU A 659 -24.18 25.65 -1.00
CA GLU A 659 -24.61 24.60 -1.93
C GLU A 659 -24.77 23.25 -1.21
N LEU A 660 -23.85 22.92 -0.30
CA LEU A 660 -23.94 21.70 0.51
C LEU A 660 -25.21 21.67 1.35
N ILE A 661 -25.55 22.77 2.02
CA ILE A 661 -26.77 22.87 2.84
C ILE A 661 -28.02 22.72 1.97
N ALA A 662 -28.05 23.40 0.82
CA ALA A 662 -29.19 23.34 -0.10
C ALA A 662 -29.36 21.96 -0.77
N SER A 663 -28.27 21.21 -0.94
CA SER A 663 -28.30 19.91 -1.62
C SER A 663 -29.00 18.80 -0.82
N LEU A 664 -29.07 18.92 0.51
CA LEU A 664 -29.55 17.89 1.43
C LEU A 664 -28.95 16.49 1.12
N TRP A 665 -27.69 16.45 0.65
CA TRP A 665 -27.11 15.21 0.08
C TRP A 665 -27.06 14.04 1.07
N TRP A 666 -27.16 14.30 2.38
CA TRP A 666 -27.26 13.27 3.41
C TRP A 666 -28.58 12.48 3.36
N GLU A 667 -29.60 12.95 2.65
CA GLU A 667 -30.85 12.22 2.40
C GLU A 667 -30.73 11.25 1.21
N GLY A 668 -29.59 11.25 0.54
CA GLY A 668 -29.34 10.44 -0.65
C GLY A 668 -30.06 10.95 -1.90
N PRO A 669 -29.84 10.31 -3.05
CA PRO A 669 -30.46 10.73 -4.29
C PRO A 669 -31.96 10.40 -4.28
N SER A 670 -32.78 11.30 -4.83
CA SER A 670 -34.25 11.20 -4.78
C SER A 670 -34.80 9.89 -5.34
N TRP A 671 -34.15 9.30 -6.35
CA TRP A 671 -34.56 8.02 -6.93
C TRP A 671 -34.39 6.82 -5.97
N LEU A 672 -33.53 6.93 -4.95
CA LEU A 672 -33.33 5.85 -3.99
C LEU A 672 -34.49 5.75 -2.98
N ASN A 673 -35.29 6.82 -2.87
CA ASN A 673 -36.54 6.86 -2.11
C ASN A 673 -37.73 6.24 -2.88
N LYS A 674 -37.49 5.66 -4.06
CA LYS A 674 -38.50 4.98 -4.88
C LYS A 674 -38.40 3.45 -4.74
N PRO A 675 -39.42 2.70 -5.21
CA PRO A 675 -39.35 1.24 -5.34
C PRO A 675 -38.16 0.79 -6.20
N ARG A 676 -37.70 -0.44 -5.97
CA ARG A 676 -36.46 -0.99 -6.58
C ARG A 676 -36.55 -1.07 -8.11
N GLU A 677 -37.75 -1.20 -8.64
CA GLU A 677 -38.09 -1.32 -10.05
C GLU A 677 -37.86 0.00 -10.81
N GLU A 678 -37.91 1.13 -10.10
CA GLU A 678 -37.71 2.48 -10.67
C GLU A 678 -36.26 2.94 -10.61
N TRP A 679 -35.34 2.11 -10.13
CA TRP A 679 -33.94 2.51 -10.01
C TRP A 679 -33.28 2.70 -11.39
N PRO A 680 -32.51 3.78 -11.58
CA PRO A 680 -31.89 4.08 -12.86
C PRO A 680 -30.73 3.12 -13.12
N LEU A 681 -31.00 2.08 -13.91
CA LEU A 681 -29.98 1.19 -14.45
C LEU A 681 -29.64 1.65 -15.86
N SER A 682 -28.35 1.85 -16.13
CA SER A 682 -27.87 2.13 -17.48
C SER A 682 -26.84 1.08 -17.88
N GLU A 683 -26.96 0.56 -19.09
CA GLU A 683 -25.93 -0.24 -19.72
C GLU A 683 -25.01 0.68 -20.51
N ALA A 684 -23.72 0.66 -20.19
CA ALA A 684 -22.72 1.40 -20.92
C ALA A 684 -21.61 0.46 -21.40
N CYS A 685 -21.11 0.72 -22.60
CA CYS A 685 -20.02 -0.05 -23.20
C CYS A 685 -18.67 0.52 -22.75
N PRO A 686 -17.74 -0.30 -22.26
CA PRO A 686 -16.45 0.18 -21.79
C PRO A 686 -15.55 0.59 -22.97
N ASP A 687 -14.59 1.47 -22.70
CA ASP A 687 -13.59 1.85 -23.67
C ASP A 687 -12.56 0.72 -23.85
N ARG A 688 -12.61 0.07 -25.02
CA ARG A 688 -11.72 -1.03 -25.37
C ARG A 688 -10.25 -0.63 -25.34
N ALA A 689 -9.91 0.59 -25.75
CA ALA A 689 -8.52 1.04 -25.76
C ALA A 689 -7.95 1.16 -24.33
N THR A 690 -8.75 1.71 -23.41
CA THR A 690 -8.42 1.77 -21.98
C THR A 690 -8.27 0.36 -21.39
N ILE A 691 -9.21 -0.55 -21.65
CA ILE A 691 -9.14 -1.94 -21.17
C ILE A 691 -7.88 -2.64 -21.67
N ASP A 692 -7.63 -2.59 -22.99
CA ASP A 692 -6.51 -3.29 -23.63
C ASP A 692 -5.16 -2.74 -23.18
N SER A 693 -5.08 -1.46 -22.80
CA SER A 693 -3.87 -0.87 -22.23
C SER A 693 -3.48 -1.45 -20.86
N GLU A 694 -4.47 -1.87 -20.07
CA GLU A 694 -4.28 -2.48 -18.75
C GLU A 694 -4.26 -4.01 -18.79
N ARG A 695 -4.62 -4.62 -19.93
CA ARG A 695 -4.48 -6.07 -20.11
C ARG A 695 -2.99 -6.38 -20.25
N LYS A 696 -2.46 -7.28 -19.41
CA LYS A 696 -1.09 -7.76 -19.58
C LYS A 696 -1.02 -8.38 -20.97
N ARG A 697 -0.22 -7.78 -21.85
CA ARG A 697 0.06 -8.35 -23.18
C ARG A 697 0.72 -9.71 -22.96
N THR A 698 -0.02 -10.78 -23.23
CA THR A 698 0.60 -12.05 -23.55
C THR A 698 1.37 -11.79 -24.84
N VAL A 699 2.71 -11.73 -24.78
CA VAL A 699 3.52 -11.66 -25.99
C VAL A 699 3.42 -13.01 -26.67
N ALA A 700 2.32 -13.24 -27.39
CA ALA A 700 2.33 -14.20 -28.48
C ALA A 700 3.18 -13.53 -29.56
N SER A 701 4.43 -13.97 -29.70
CA SER A 701 5.26 -13.60 -30.85
C SER A 701 4.59 -14.18 -32.08
N THR A 702 3.70 -13.42 -32.71
CA THR A 702 3.22 -13.68 -34.06
C THR A 702 4.36 -13.35 -35.00
N ILE A 703 5.21 -14.35 -35.24
CA ILE A 703 6.20 -14.30 -36.31
C ILE A 703 5.42 -14.31 -37.63
N ASN A 704 5.36 -13.17 -38.31
CA ASN A 704 4.98 -13.12 -39.72
C ASN A 704 5.99 -13.95 -40.51
N HIS A 705 5.65 -15.20 -40.81
CA HIS A 705 6.44 -16.04 -41.70
C HIS A 705 6.11 -15.68 -43.15
N GLU A 706 6.92 -14.81 -43.75
CA GLU A 706 7.46 -15.22 -45.04
C GLU A 706 8.44 -16.37 -44.75
N PRO A 707 8.27 -17.57 -45.34
CA PRO A 707 9.23 -18.64 -45.14
C PRO A 707 10.54 -18.25 -45.81
N LYS A 708 11.44 -17.58 -45.10
CA LYS A 708 12.86 -17.55 -45.43
C LYS A 708 13.33 -19.01 -45.43
N GLU A 709 13.41 -19.60 -46.61
CA GLU A 709 13.83 -20.98 -46.78
C GLU A 709 15.23 -21.17 -46.15
N MET A 710 15.38 -22.23 -45.37
CA MET A 710 16.56 -22.68 -44.63
C MET A 710 17.93 -22.34 -45.27
N ASP A 711 18.51 -21.19 -44.93
CA ASP A 711 19.77 -20.67 -45.52
C ASP A 711 20.99 -21.56 -45.20
N TYR A 712 20.98 -22.29 -44.08
CA TYR A 712 22.09 -23.14 -43.62
C TYR A 712 22.47 -24.29 -44.58
N LEU A 713 21.59 -24.66 -45.53
CA LEU A 713 21.87 -25.72 -46.50
C LEU A 713 23.01 -25.32 -47.48
N SER A 714 23.18 -24.02 -47.70
CA SER A 714 24.24 -23.48 -48.57
C SER A 714 25.61 -23.49 -47.87
N GLU A 715 25.64 -23.15 -46.58
CA GLU A 715 26.84 -22.92 -45.75
C GLU A 715 27.61 -24.19 -45.35
N ILE A 716 26.96 -25.36 -45.30
CA ILE A 716 27.59 -26.60 -44.82
C ILE A 716 28.30 -27.35 -45.95
N SER A 717 29.61 -27.57 -45.87
CA SER A 717 30.42 -28.17 -46.95
C SER A 717 30.21 -29.68 -47.21
N SER A 718 29.64 -30.43 -46.28
CA SER A 718 29.46 -31.90 -46.39
C SER A 718 27.98 -32.30 -46.51
N PHE A 719 27.66 -33.17 -47.48
CA PHE A 719 26.31 -33.70 -47.66
C PHE A 719 25.82 -34.49 -46.43
N LYS A 720 26.65 -35.38 -45.86
CA LYS A 720 26.30 -36.12 -44.64
C LYS A 720 26.06 -35.19 -43.45
N LYS A 721 26.85 -34.12 -43.32
CA LYS A 721 26.68 -33.12 -42.26
C LYS A 721 25.36 -32.36 -42.42
N ILE A 722 24.98 -32.00 -43.65
CA ILE A 722 23.67 -31.40 -43.94
C ILE A 722 22.55 -32.32 -43.44
N ILE A 723 22.56 -33.60 -43.82
CA ILE A 723 21.52 -34.56 -43.40
C ILE A 723 21.45 -34.69 -41.87
N ARG A 724 22.60 -34.80 -41.19
CA ARG A 724 22.63 -34.90 -39.72
C ARG A 724 22.10 -33.64 -39.03
N VAL A 725 22.47 -32.45 -39.50
CA VAL A 725 21.97 -31.18 -38.93
C VAL A 725 20.47 -31.06 -39.16
N THR A 726 19.99 -31.35 -40.38
CA THR A 726 18.55 -31.34 -40.67
C THR A 726 17.79 -32.35 -39.81
N ALA A 727 18.31 -33.56 -39.61
CA ALA A 727 17.72 -34.57 -38.73
C ALA A 727 17.60 -34.07 -37.28
N TRP A 728 18.66 -33.45 -36.73
CA TRP A 728 18.63 -32.86 -35.39
C TRP A 728 17.61 -31.73 -35.26
N ILE A 729 17.50 -30.84 -36.26
CA ILE A 729 16.50 -29.76 -36.28
C ILE A 729 15.09 -30.35 -36.21
N TYR A 730 14.81 -31.39 -37.00
CA TYR A 730 13.50 -32.04 -36.98
C TYR A 730 13.25 -32.82 -35.68
N ARG A 731 14.24 -33.53 -35.12
CA ARG A 731 14.10 -34.18 -33.81
C ARG A 731 13.76 -33.17 -32.72
N PHE A 732 14.45 -32.03 -32.70
CA PHE A 732 14.15 -30.94 -31.77
C PHE A 732 12.70 -30.45 -31.94
N TYR A 733 12.28 -30.17 -33.17
CA TYR A 733 10.91 -29.77 -33.48
C TYR A 733 9.85 -30.80 -33.05
N HIS A 734 10.11 -32.10 -33.25
CA HIS A 734 9.21 -33.16 -32.82
C HIS A 734 9.18 -33.28 -31.28
N ASN A 735 10.32 -33.16 -30.60
CA ASN A 735 10.41 -33.19 -29.14
C ASN A 735 9.69 -32.02 -28.46
N LEU A 736 9.61 -30.84 -29.09
CA LEU A 736 8.83 -29.71 -28.60
C LEU A 736 7.32 -30.00 -28.55
N ARG A 737 6.84 -30.92 -29.40
CA ARG A 737 5.42 -31.31 -29.47
C ARG A 737 5.07 -32.50 -28.57
N LYS A 738 6.05 -33.12 -27.91
CA LYS A 738 5.88 -34.27 -27.01
C LYS A 738 6.04 -33.86 -25.53
N GLN A 739 5.30 -34.52 -24.64
CA GLN A 739 5.52 -34.42 -23.19
C GLN A 739 6.90 -34.98 -22.80
N ARG A 740 7.44 -34.53 -21.65
CA ARG A 740 8.84 -34.77 -21.23
C ARG A 740 9.26 -36.25 -21.27
N ASN A 741 8.35 -37.17 -20.94
CA ASN A 741 8.62 -38.61 -20.86
C ASN A 741 8.60 -39.34 -22.22
N GLY A 742 8.11 -38.70 -23.28
CA GLY A 742 8.04 -39.28 -24.63
C GLY A 742 9.06 -38.68 -25.61
N ARG A 743 10.02 -37.91 -25.13
CA ARG A 743 11.04 -37.25 -25.97
C ARG A 743 12.16 -38.23 -26.32
N ASP A 744 12.62 -38.14 -27.56
CA ASP A 744 13.69 -38.98 -28.09
C ASP A 744 15.06 -38.37 -27.70
N PHE A 745 15.89 -39.12 -26.99
CA PHE A 745 17.23 -38.75 -26.55
C PHE A 745 18.28 -39.75 -27.09
N GLY A 746 19.55 -39.33 -27.20
CA GLY A 746 20.65 -40.19 -27.67
C GLY A 746 21.04 -39.93 -29.14
N GLU A 747 21.72 -40.89 -29.79
CA GLU A 747 22.18 -40.74 -31.18
C GLU A 747 21.01 -40.72 -32.20
N LEU A 748 21.26 -40.18 -33.40
CA LEU A 748 20.26 -40.18 -34.48
C LEU A 748 20.08 -41.61 -35.02
N ILE A 749 18.81 -42.02 -35.20
CA ILE A 749 18.51 -43.31 -35.83
C ILE A 749 18.42 -43.16 -37.35
N THR A 750 18.65 -44.26 -38.09
CA THR A 750 18.67 -44.27 -39.56
C THR A 750 17.37 -43.70 -40.16
N GLN A 751 16.22 -43.99 -39.54
CA GLN A 751 14.93 -43.47 -40.01
C GLN A 751 14.88 -41.93 -40.01
N GLU A 752 15.51 -41.26 -39.05
CA GLU A 752 15.55 -39.80 -38.99
C GLU A 752 16.50 -39.19 -40.02
N THR A 753 17.62 -39.86 -40.28
CA THR A 753 18.55 -39.43 -41.34
C THR A 753 17.95 -39.63 -42.72
N ASP A 754 17.22 -40.72 -42.94
CA ASP A 754 16.54 -40.98 -44.22
C ASP A 754 15.40 -39.99 -44.47
N ALA A 755 14.64 -39.67 -43.42
CA ALA A 755 13.59 -38.66 -43.49
C ALA A 755 14.16 -37.25 -43.73
N ALA A 756 15.29 -36.92 -43.09
CA ALA A 756 16.00 -35.67 -43.32
C ALA A 756 16.53 -35.57 -44.75
N GLU A 757 17.10 -36.66 -45.29
CA GLU A 757 17.55 -36.72 -46.68
C GLU A 757 16.40 -36.46 -47.66
N ARG A 758 15.27 -37.15 -47.50
CA ARG A 758 14.08 -36.94 -48.35
C ARG A 758 13.61 -35.48 -48.33
N LYS A 759 13.59 -34.84 -47.15
CA LYS A 759 13.21 -33.42 -47.03
C LYS A 759 14.20 -32.48 -47.72
N VAL A 760 15.50 -32.71 -47.56
CA VAL A 760 16.54 -31.91 -48.23
C VAL A 760 16.41 -32.05 -49.74
N LEU A 761 16.23 -33.27 -50.26
CA LEU A 761 16.06 -33.50 -51.70
C LEU A 761 14.77 -32.87 -52.23
N LYS A 762 13.68 -32.87 -51.46
CA LYS A 762 12.44 -32.17 -51.81
C LYS A 762 12.65 -30.65 -51.92
N ILE A 763 13.44 -30.04 -51.03
CA ILE A 763 13.82 -28.62 -51.12
C ILE A 763 14.62 -28.37 -52.41
N VAL A 764 15.61 -29.21 -52.72
CA VAL A 764 16.39 -29.11 -53.96
C VAL A 764 15.49 -29.14 -55.19
N GLN A 765 14.50 -30.06 -55.20
CA GLN A 765 13.52 -30.15 -56.29
C GLN A 765 12.64 -28.90 -56.38
N LYS A 766 12.11 -28.42 -55.25
CA LYS A 766 11.30 -27.20 -55.22
C LYS A 766 12.08 -25.98 -55.71
N GLN A 767 13.35 -25.83 -55.33
CA GLN A 767 14.19 -24.71 -55.76
C GLN A 767 14.55 -24.79 -57.24
N SER A 768 14.78 -26.00 -57.76
CA SER A 768 15.30 -26.18 -59.12
C SER A 768 14.22 -26.41 -60.18
N PHE A 769 13.01 -26.81 -59.77
CA PHE A 769 11.92 -27.20 -60.67
C PHE A 769 10.63 -26.38 -60.48
N SER A 770 10.63 -25.33 -59.64
CA SER A 770 9.41 -24.57 -59.31
C SER A 770 8.82 -23.75 -60.46
N ASN A 771 9.62 -23.16 -61.36
CA ASN A 771 9.08 -22.16 -62.29
C ASN A 771 9.33 -22.39 -63.80
N ASP A 772 10.19 -23.32 -64.26
CA ASP A 772 10.46 -23.38 -65.73
C ASP A 772 11.06 -24.70 -66.29
N THR A 773 10.52 -25.87 -65.92
CA THR A 773 10.98 -27.17 -66.48
C THR A 773 9.85 -28.10 -66.92
N LYS A 774 8.72 -27.53 -67.36
CA LYS A 774 7.67 -28.29 -68.05
C LYS A 774 8.12 -28.91 -69.38
N SER A 775 9.30 -28.60 -69.94
CA SER A 775 9.74 -29.20 -71.24
C SER A 775 10.74 -30.36 -71.13
N LEU A 776 11.56 -30.44 -70.06
CA LEU A 776 12.57 -31.50 -69.88
C LEU A 776 12.10 -32.65 -68.97
N VAL A 777 11.24 -32.33 -68.00
CA VAL A 777 10.63 -33.31 -67.09
C VAL A 777 9.39 -33.96 -67.71
N SER A 778 8.72 -33.29 -68.66
CA SER A 778 7.55 -33.84 -69.39
C SER A 778 7.90 -34.88 -70.45
N GLN A 779 9.11 -34.84 -71.01
CA GLN A 779 9.61 -35.85 -71.96
C GLN A 779 10.04 -37.16 -71.27
N MET A 780 10.16 -37.15 -69.92
CA MET A 780 10.47 -38.33 -69.12
C MET A 780 9.20 -38.80 -68.43
N GLN A 781 8.93 -40.11 -68.41
CA GLN A 781 7.84 -40.65 -67.60
C GLN A 781 8.20 -40.44 -66.12
N THR A 782 7.60 -39.45 -65.46
CA THR A 782 7.85 -39.13 -64.05
C THR A 782 6.67 -39.54 -63.17
N LEU A 783 6.96 -39.81 -61.91
CA LEU A 783 5.96 -40.04 -60.86
C LEU A 783 6.34 -39.18 -59.64
N VAL A 784 5.33 -38.79 -58.85
CA VAL A 784 5.54 -38.14 -57.56
C VAL A 784 5.21 -39.17 -56.49
N ASP A 785 6.13 -39.41 -55.55
CA ASP A 785 5.90 -40.36 -54.46
C ASP A 785 5.01 -39.76 -53.34
N SER A 786 4.67 -40.57 -52.33
CA SER A 786 3.85 -40.16 -51.18
C SER A 786 4.47 -39.01 -50.37
N ASP A 787 5.79 -38.83 -50.45
CA ASP A 787 6.52 -37.75 -49.78
C ASP A 787 6.59 -36.48 -50.64
N GLY A 788 6.00 -36.48 -51.84
CA GLY A 788 5.97 -35.36 -52.77
C GLY A 788 7.29 -35.14 -53.53
N ILE A 789 8.09 -36.19 -53.71
CA ILE A 789 9.38 -36.17 -54.43
C ILE A 789 9.18 -36.70 -55.85
N ILE A 790 9.76 -36.02 -56.84
CA ILE A 790 9.73 -36.39 -58.25
C ILE A 790 10.73 -37.53 -58.50
N ARG A 791 10.25 -38.63 -59.07
CA ARG A 791 11.02 -39.82 -59.46
C ARG A 791 10.77 -40.17 -60.93
N ILE A 792 11.66 -40.93 -61.55
CA ILE A 792 11.54 -41.39 -62.95
C ILE A 792 11.06 -42.84 -63.03
N LYS A 793 10.12 -43.11 -63.93
CA LYS A 793 9.77 -44.44 -64.42
C LYS A 793 10.82 -44.86 -65.47
N SER A 794 11.80 -45.66 -65.07
CA SER A 794 12.77 -46.23 -66.01
C SER A 794 12.15 -47.40 -66.79
N LYS A 795 12.70 -47.80 -67.94
CA LYS A 795 12.24 -49.00 -68.70
C LYS A 795 12.50 -50.34 -67.96
N ILE A 796 12.99 -50.29 -66.72
CA ILE A 796 13.39 -51.44 -65.88
C ILE A 796 12.25 -51.86 -64.91
N ILE A 797 11.04 -51.30 -65.05
CA ILE A 797 9.88 -51.53 -64.14
C ILE A 797 9.55 -53.02 -63.91
N MET A 798 9.82 -53.90 -64.88
CA MET A 798 9.49 -55.33 -64.83
C MET A 798 10.54 -56.21 -64.10
N ARG A 799 11.66 -55.65 -63.63
CA ARG A 799 12.69 -56.40 -62.88
C ARG A 799 12.34 -56.45 -61.38
N LYS A 800 12.58 -57.60 -60.73
CA LYS A 800 12.51 -57.73 -59.26
C LYS A 800 13.75 -57.10 -58.60
N ASP A 801 13.81 -55.77 -58.57
CA ASP A 801 14.90 -54.99 -57.95
C ASP A 801 14.36 -54.01 -56.89
N VAL A 802 15.26 -53.42 -56.10
CA VAL A 802 14.94 -52.42 -55.06
C VAL A 802 14.17 -51.24 -55.66
N GLU A 803 13.17 -50.74 -54.94
CA GLU A 803 12.28 -49.67 -55.41
C GLU A 803 13.02 -48.38 -55.78
N SER A 804 14.12 -48.05 -55.09
CA SER A 804 14.96 -46.89 -55.39
C SER A 804 15.66 -46.98 -56.76
N ILE A 805 16.00 -48.20 -57.19
CA ILE A 805 16.63 -48.48 -58.50
C ILE A 805 15.56 -48.39 -59.61
N ARG A 806 14.36 -48.90 -59.34
CA ARG A 806 13.24 -48.85 -60.29
C ARG A 806 12.72 -47.43 -60.49
N TYR A 807 12.70 -46.64 -59.42
CA TYR A 807 12.19 -45.28 -59.36
C TYR A 807 13.18 -44.29 -58.71
N PRO A 808 14.30 -43.97 -59.39
CA PRO A 808 15.32 -43.08 -58.85
C PRO A 808 14.81 -41.63 -58.74
N ILE A 809 15.29 -40.91 -57.72
CA ILE A 809 14.91 -39.52 -57.42
C ILE A 809 15.54 -38.58 -58.45
N VAL A 810 14.73 -37.72 -59.06
CA VAL A 810 15.22 -36.76 -60.08
C VAL A 810 15.96 -35.61 -59.41
N LEU A 811 17.20 -35.36 -59.84
CA LEU A 811 18.02 -34.27 -59.33
C LEU A 811 18.53 -33.35 -60.46
N PRO A 812 18.62 -32.03 -60.21
CA PRO A 812 19.09 -31.06 -61.18
C PRO A 812 20.59 -31.23 -61.49
N SER A 813 21.01 -30.80 -62.69
CA SER A 813 22.42 -30.84 -63.10
C SER A 813 23.32 -29.80 -62.41
N ARG A 814 22.72 -28.69 -61.95
CA ARG A 814 23.42 -27.56 -61.31
C ARG A 814 22.71 -27.21 -60.01
N HIS A 815 23.20 -27.77 -58.91
CA HIS A 815 22.78 -27.39 -57.56
C HIS A 815 23.90 -27.69 -56.56
N PRO A 816 24.22 -26.79 -55.59
CA PRO A 816 25.32 -26.99 -54.64
C PRO A 816 25.22 -28.30 -53.85
N ILE A 817 24.01 -28.67 -53.41
CA ILE A 817 23.76 -29.92 -52.67
C ILE A 817 24.03 -31.17 -53.53
N VAL A 818 23.68 -31.13 -54.82
CA VAL A 818 23.94 -32.24 -55.75
C VAL A 818 25.44 -32.40 -55.99
N THR A 819 26.19 -31.29 -56.09
CA THR A 819 27.66 -31.32 -56.13
C THR A 819 28.23 -31.99 -54.87
N LYS A 820 27.77 -31.59 -53.68
CA LYS A 820 28.20 -32.17 -52.40
C LYS A 820 27.88 -33.68 -52.31
N LEU A 821 26.71 -34.12 -52.80
CA LEU A 821 26.33 -35.53 -52.90
C LEU A 821 27.27 -36.33 -53.81
N ILE A 822 27.60 -35.81 -55.00
CA ILE A 822 28.51 -36.47 -55.95
C ILE A 822 29.92 -36.59 -55.35
N ILE A 823 30.44 -35.53 -54.72
CA ILE A 823 31.75 -35.56 -54.05
C ILE A 823 31.75 -36.59 -52.92
N GLN A 824 30.69 -36.63 -52.11
CA GLN A 824 30.54 -37.59 -51.03
C GLN A 824 30.61 -39.03 -51.55
N LYS A 825 29.87 -39.35 -52.64
CA LYS A 825 29.90 -40.68 -53.26
C LYS A 825 31.23 -41.01 -53.92
N HIS A 826 31.91 -40.02 -54.50
CA HIS A 826 33.24 -40.20 -55.05
C HIS A 826 34.28 -40.53 -53.97
N ILE A 827 34.20 -39.90 -52.79
CA ILE A 827 35.07 -40.21 -51.64
C ILE A 827 34.75 -41.59 -51.06
N GLU A 828 33.46 -41.95 -50.91
CA GLU A 828 33.03 -43.27 -50.43
C GLU A 828 33.53 -44.43 -51.31
N LEU A 829 33.60 -44.20 -52.62
CA LEU A 829 34.11 -45.17 -53.59
C LEU A 829 35.63 -45.05 -53.81
N LEU A 830 36.37 -44.51 -52.84
CA LEU A 830 37.83 -44.38 -52.88
C LEU A 830 38.35 -43.68 -54.15
N HIS A 831 37.73 -42.55 -54.49
CA HIS A 831 38.07 -41.74 -55.66
C HIS A 831 37.85 -42.43 -57.02
N ALA A 832 36.86 -43.33 -57.11
CA ALA A 832 36.53 -44.00 -58.36
C ALA A 832 36.21 -43.04 -59.52
N GLY A 833 36.46 -43.52 -60.74
CA GLY A 833 36.24 -42.77 -61.98
C GLY A 833 34.77 -42.45 -62.29
N VAL A 834 34.56 -41.59 -63.28
CA VAL A 834 33.24 -41.02 -63.64
C VAL A 834 32.16 -42.09 -63.86
N GLN A 835 32.49 -43.21 -64.50
CA GLN A 835 31.52 -44.26 -64.81
C GLN A 835 31.05 -44.99 -63.54
N THR A 836 31.98 -45.36 -62.65
CA THR A 836 31.68 -46.06 -61.41
C THR A 836 30.83 -45.21 -60.47
N VAL A 837 31.20 -43.94 -60.28
CA VAL A 837 30.43 -42.99 -59.45
C VAL A 837 29.04 -42.75 -60.04
N MET A 838 28.93 -42.64 -61.37
CA MET A 838 27.63 -42.49 -62.03
C MET A 838 26.76 -43.73 -61.86
N SER A 839 27.33 -44.94 -61.94
CA SER A 839 26.60 -46.20 -61.73
C SER A 839 26.05 -46.29 -60.31
N ALA A 840 26.89 -46.03 -59.31
CA ALA A 840 26.47 -46.06 -57.90
C ALA A 840 25.43 -44.99 -57.56
N LEU A 841 25.53 -43.79 -58.16
CA LEU A 841 24.51 -42.74 -57.99
C LEU A 841 23.17 -43.13 -58.62
N ARG A 842 23.17 -43.87 -59.74
CA ARG A 842 21.95 -44.30 -60.43
C ARG A 842 21.10 -45.28 -59.63
N GLU A 843 21.66 -45.93 -58.62
CA GLU A 843 20.89 -46.82 -57.74
C GLU A 843 19.80 -46.07 -56.95
N ASN A 844 20.00 -44.77 -56.69
CA ASN A 844 19.08 -43.97 -55.89
C ASN A 844 18.65 -42.65 -56.56
N TYR A 845 19.44 -42.12 -57.51
CA TYR A 845 19.23 -40.79 -58.08
C TYR A 845 19.40 -40.74 -59.60
N TRP A 846 18.51 -40.01 -60.26
CA TRP A 846 18.59 -39.66 -61.66
C TRP A 846 19.01 -38.19 -61.82
N ILE A 847 20.32 -37.96 -61.91
CA ILE A 847 20.89 -36.62 -62.08
C ILE A 847 20.82 -36.21 -63.55
N LEU A 848 20.17 -35.08 -63.85
CA LEU A 848 20.10 -34.55 -65.22
C LEU A 848 21.50 -34.27 -65.76
N LYS A 849 21.75 -34.67 -67.02
CA LYS A 849 23.08 -34.60 -67.67
C LYS A 849 24.18 -35.28 -66.83
N SER A 850 23.84 -36.36 -66.11
CA SER A 850 24.68 -37.07 -65.12
C SER A 850 26.15 -37.19 -65.49
N ARG A 851 26.50 -37.73 -66.67
CA ARG A 851 27.90 -37.90 -67.09
C ARG A 851 28.68 -36.57 -67.14
N LYS A 852 28.05 -35.50 -67.65
CA LYS A 852 28.65 -34.16 -67.71
C LYS A 852 28.77 -33.54 -66.31
N THR A 853 27.74 -33.71 -65.49
CA THR A 853 27.70 -33.20 -64.10
C THR A 853 28.74 -33.88 -63.23
N VAL A 854 28.79 -35.22 -63.22
CA VAL A 854 29.76 -36.00 -62.45
C VAL A 854 31.18 -35.72 -62.92
N ARG A 855 31.46 -35.69 -64.24
CA ARG A 855 32.79 -35.34 -64.75
C ARG A 855 33.24 -33.96 -64.28
N ARG A 856 32.36 -32.95 -64.32
CA ARG A 856 32.66 -31.60 -63.83
C ARG A 856 33.04 -31.62 -62.36
N VAL A 857 32.22 -32.24 -61.51
CA VAL A 857 32.44 -32.29 -60.07
C VAL A 857 33.72 -33.07 -59.71
N LEU A 858 33.97 -34.22 -60.35
CA LEU A 858 35.18 -35.00 -60.11
C LEU A 858 36.45 -34.28 -60.59
N SER A 859 36.36 -33.49 -61.66
CA SER A 859 37.50 -32.69 -62.13
C SER A 859 37.93 -31.61 -61.13
N GLU A 860 37.08 -31.24 -60.17
CA GLU A 860 37.40 -30.30 -59.09
C GLU A 860 38.05 -30.99 -57.88
N CYS A 861 38.10 -32.33 -57.83
CA CYS A 861 38.69 -33.08 -56.73
C CYS A 861 40.22 -32.93 -56.69
N ILE A 862 40.74 -32.30 -55.63
CA ILE A 862 42.17 -32.03 -55.44
C ILE A 862 42.99 -33.34 -55.42
N ILE A 863 42.48 -34.39 -54.78
CA ILE A 863 43.17 -35.68 -54.68
C ILE A 863 43.33 -36.30 -56.07
N CYS A 864 42.23 -36.39 -56.84
CA CYS A 864 42.30 -36.87 -58.22
C CYS A 864 43.22 -36.01 -59.10
N LYS A 865 43.16 -34.69 -58.96
CA LYS A 865 44.08 -33.78 -59.67
C LYS A 865 45.53 -34.13 -59.37
N ARG A 866 45.91 -34.30 -58.09
CA ARG A 866 47.26 -34.68 -57.68
C ARG A 866 47.72 -36.00 -58.29
N PHE A 867 46.86 -37.02 -58.34
CA PHE A 867 47.18 -38.31 -58.98
C PHE A 867 47.25 -38.26 -60.52
N THR A 868 46.56 -37.30 -61.16
CA THR A 868 46.60 -37.11 -62.62
C THR A 868 47.73 -36.19 -63.11
N VAL A 869 48.39 -35.45 -62.21
CA VAL A 869 49.55 -34.63 -62.55
C VAL A 869 50.72 -35.57 -62.84
N ARG A 870 51.23 -35.52 -64.08
CA ARG A 870 52.45 -36.24 -64.46
C ARG A 870 53.62 -35.71 -63.61
N PRO A 871 54.49 -36.58 -63.07
CA PRO A 871 55.70 -36.10 -62.41
C PRO A 871 56.50 -35.23 -63.39
N LEU A 872 57.01 -34.10 -62.91
CA LEU A 872 57.94 -33.28 -63.67
C LEU A 872 59.13 -34.17 -64.05
N THR A 873 59.38 -34.38 -65.34
CA THR A 873 60.63 -34.98 -65.79
C THR A 873 61.73 -33.95 -65.51
N THR A 874 62.46 -34.14 -64.41
CA THR A 874 63.60 -33.32 -64.04
C THR A 874 64.71 -33.55 -65.07
N LEU A 875 64.96 -32.57 -65.94
CA LEU A 875 66.29 -32.44 -66.56
C LEU A 875 67.23 -32.00 -65.43
N THR A 876 68.08 -32.91 -65.01
CA THR A 876 69.19 -32.70 -64.08
C THR A 876 70.05 -31.51 -64.49
N TYR A 877 70.09 -30.47 -63.66
CA TYR A 877 71.33 -29.80 -63.29
C TYR A 877 71.27 -29.42 -61.82
N LEU A 878 72.15 -30.06 -61.04
CA LEU A 878 72.48 -29.70 -59.66
C LEU A 878 73.05 -28.27 -59.64
N ARG A 879 72.53 -27.43 -58.73
CA ARG A 879 73.41 -26.60 -57.90
C ARG A 879 72.77 -26.35 -56.54
N ILE A 880 73.42 -26.93 -55.55
CA ILE A 880 73.24 -26.72 -54.11
C ILE A 880 73.99 -25.44 -53.73
N GLU A 881 73.39 -24.60 -52.89
CA GLU A 881 74.05 -23.81 -51.82
C GLU A 881 72.95 -23.03 -51.07
N LEU A 882 72.47 -23.49 -49.91
CA LEU A 882 73.01 -23.33 -48.55
C LEU A 882 73.06 -21.87 -48.05
N GLU A 883 72.21 -21.64 -47.05
CA GLU A 883 72.38 -20.81 -45.85
C GLU A 883 73.08 -19.43 -45.95
N LYS A 884 72.42 -18.40 -45.38
CA LYS A 884 72.78 -17.90 -44.04
C LYS A 884 71.93 -16.71 -43.60
N HIS A 885 71.55 -16.78 -42.33
CA HIS A 885 71.25 -15.69 -41.40
C HIS A 885 71.74 -14.29 -41.77
N ARG A 886 70.93 -13.25 -41.49
CA ARG A 886 71.21 -12.18 -40.50
C ARG A 886 70.10 -11.11 -40.51
N PHE A 887 69.45 -10.88 -39.35
CA PHE A 887 69.67 -9.75 -38.43
C PHE A 887 69.08 -8.40 -38.89
N LEU A 888 68.09 -7.94 -38.10
CA LEU A 888 67.81 -6.56 -37.66
C LEU A 888 68.01 -5.39 -38.63
N LYS A 889 66.90 -4.76 -39.02
CA LYS A 889 66.55 -3.39 -38.57
C LYS A 889 65.06 -3.15 -38.68
#